data_AF-A0A935V0Y1-F1
#
_entry.id   AF-A0A935V0Y1-F1
#
_cell.length_a   1.000
_cell.length_b   1.000
_cell.length_c   1.000
_cell.angle_alpha   90.00
_cell.angle_beta   90.00
_cell.angle_gamma   90.00
#
_symmetry.space_group_name_H-M   'P 1'
#
loop_
_entity.id
_entity.type
_entity.pdbx_description
1 polymer ?
#
loop_
_entity_poly.entity_id
_entity_poly.type
_entity_poly.pdbx_seq_one_letter_code
_entity_poly.pdbx_strand_id
1 'polypeptide(L)'
;MWLPLLFFACAWVSDDEAAARFDVDNDGTAWPSDCDDANPLVAPTGAEGCDGLDNDCDGAVDEGAPAGSDLAWLDADGDGFGDPFTSVESCLAPEGYVKNAEDCDDNDGAISPDGQERCDEQDNDCDGDIDEPDAEGTSTWYADRDGDGYGDVTVTAQACTQPSGYVFDDTDCDDADADVRPDADEVCNDGLDNNCDGGAPECVYEGPTLNVSSLDVMITGESGTSSVNFGLTARAADLNGDGVNELILGADSSKAGGTKSGAVYIFKGPIQSSAEADDAWITLYGAPNEYLGYGLAVLPNARAGEGSDDPGHEVALIMGAPLADDGATKDMGKAWMLYASTLVAGESAVAGDGTYRGEDASDRFGLSISYGGDLNRDDLDDFIVASPLWDNDVTTSTTAANAGQICMYSGAEPGVNVTPRDALACIRGTTASDQIGNTIASLGDINGEGSPDHAFGSTISGTTGAVWVGFDLPTTWLDIDEFHRLDGESKNDFASEGLAGAGDVDGDGYDDILVGAPGYDLEDRGAVYVVLGGADVFDYFLQDDLILIQHTRLVGENPDDELGVVSGAGDFNLDGVDDLIVGAPGYDGKKGENSGRAYLFFGPVDGGPRGVSEADLIVDGGAANVGLGGSLAPLGDVTGDGYPDLWLGAPDAADTSAGTVGLGYILPGLGL
;
A
#
# COMPACT_ATOMS: atom_id res chain seq x y z
N MET A 1 -46.86 -101.59 -7.62
CA MET A 1 -45.79 -100.58 -7.67
C MET A 1 -44.72 -101.02 -6.67
N TRP A 2 -43.43 -100.83 -6.95
CA TRP A 2 -42.31 -101.22 -6.08
C TRP A 2 -42.35 -100.41 -4.75
N LEU A 3 -41.73 -100.74 -3.60
CA LEU A 3 -40.70 -101.73 -3.19
C LEU A 3 -41.11 -102.47 -1.87
N PRO A 4 -40.35 -103.47 -1.35
CA PRO A 4 -40.91 -104.51 -0.45
C PRO A 4 -40.17 -104.78 0.90
N LEU A 5 -40.87 -105.46 1.84
CA LEU A 5 -40.34 -106.36 2.93
C LEU A 5 -39.50 -105.67 4.06
N LEU A 6 -39.31 -106.19 5.30
CA LEU A 6 -39.72 -107.46 5.96
C LEU A 6 -39.80 -107.29 7.51
N PHE A 7 -40.75 -108.01 8.12
CA PHE A 7 -40.97 -108.34 9.53
C PHE A 7 -39.77 -108.47 10.50
N PHE A 8 -40.03 -108.29 11.81
CA PHE A 8 -39.92 -109.38 12.81
C PHE A 8 -40.91 -109.22 14.00
N ALA A 9 -41.37 -110.32 14.59
CA ALA A 9 -42.23 -110.41 15.80
C ALA A 9 -41.34 -110.48 17.09
N CYS A 10 -41.79 -110.51 18.35
CA CYS A 10 -43.05 -110.88 19.04
C CYS A 10 -43.02 -110.23 20.46
N ALA A 11 -43.92 -110.39 21.46
CA ALA A 11 -45.06 -111.29 21.70
C ALA A 11 -46.11 -110.62 22.65
N TRP A 12 -46.78 -111.41 23.51
CA TRP A 12 -47.61 -111.02 24.67
C TRP A 12 -47.32 -111.98 25.84
N VAL A 13 -47.30 -111.51 27.09
CA VAL A 13 -47.76 -112.23 28.32
C VAL A 13 -48.34 -111.19 29.31
N SER A 14 -49.24 -111.62 30.18
CA SER A 14 -50.16 -110.84 31.01
C SER A 14 -49.87 -110.88 32.53
N ASP A 15 -50.53 -109.96 33.25
CA ASP A 15 -51.01 -109.99 34.64
C ASP A 15 -50.02 -110.05 35.83
N ASP A 16 -50.13 -108.99 36.66
CA ASP A 16 -50.20 -108.99 38.13
C ASP A 16 -49.02 -109.58 38.94
N GLU A 17 -47.98 -108.77 39.19
CA GLU A 17 -47.29 -108.73 40.50
C GLU A 17 -46.46 -107.44 40.67
N ALA A 18 -46.24 -107.04 41.92
CA ALA A 18 -45.51 -105.88 42.45
C ALA A 18 -44.76 -104.94 41.46
N ALA A 19 -45.08 -103.65 41.50
CA ALA A 19 -44.17 -102.59 41.08
C ALA A 19 -42.93 -102.61 42.00
N ALA A 20 -41.92 -103.38 41.60
CA ALA A 20 -40.59 -103.28 42.18
C ALA A 20 -40.09 -101.85 41.92
N ARG A 21 -39.77 -101.14 43.01
CA ARG A 21 -38.99 -99.91 42.94
C ARG A 21 -37.60 -100.32 42.46
N PHE A 22 -37.38 -100.17 41.17
CA PHE A 22 -36.06 -100.27 40.58
C PHE A 22 -35.44 -98.88 40.68
N ASP A 23 -34.37 -98.82 41.45
CA ASP A 23 -33.32 -97.82 41.34
C ASP A 23 -32.55 -98.17 40.05
N VAL A 24 -32.68 -97.36 38.99
CA VAL A 24 -32.24 -97.73 37.64
C VAL A 24 -30.82 -97.26 37.32
N ASP A 25 -30.38 -96.13 37.88
CA ASP A 25 -28.99 -95.65 37.80
C ASP A 25 -28.10 -96.08 39.00
N ASN A 26 -28.71 -96.58 40.07
CA ASN A 26 -28.06 -97.10 41.27
C ASN A 26 -27.48 -96.00 42.20
N ASP A 27 -28.13 -94.84 42.31
CA ASP A 27 -27.78 -93.77 43.26
C ASP A 27 -28.20 -94.09 44.72
N GLY A 28 -29.25 -94.90 44.91
CA GLY A 28 -29.81 -95.29 46.21
C GLY A 28 -31.26 -94.83 46.47
N THR A 29 -31.82 -94.02 45.58
CA THR A 29 -33.21 -93.59 45.52
C THR A 29 -33.95 -94.38 44.43
N ALA A 30 -35.26 -94.21 44.31
CA ALA A 30 -36.05 -94.85 43.25
C ALA A 30 -37.39 -94.12 43.06
N TRP A 31 -37.94 -94.21 41.86
CA TRP A 31 -39.25 -93.68 41.52
C TRP A 31 -40.35 -94.13 42.51
N PRO A 32 -41.28 -93.25 42.95
CA PRO A 32 -41.52 -91.86 42.51
C PRO A 32 -40.87 -90.80 43.41
N SER A 33 -39.85 -91.16 44.21
CA SER A 33 -39.11 -90.17 45.00
C SER A 33 -37.96 -89.57 44.22
N ASP A 34 -37.40 -90.34 43.29
CA ASP A 34 -36.45 -89.89 42.28
C ASP A 34 -37.18 -89.12 41.15
N CYS A 35 -36.64 -87.97 40.74
CA CYS A 35 -37.18 -87.15 39.66
C CYS A 35 -36.57 -87.43 38.27
N ASP A 36 -35.38 -88.04 38.18
CA ASP A 36 -34.81 -88.61 36.95
C ASP A 36 -34.04 -89.90 37.25
N ASP A 37 -34.80 -90.99 37.48
CA ASP A 37 -34.41 -92.39 37.79
C ASP A 37 -33.36 -93.01 36.82
N ALA A 38 -32.88 -92.27 35.83
CA ALA A 38 -31.82 -92.64 34.88
C ALA A 38 -30.54 -91.78 34.96
N ASN A 39 -30.47 -90.80 35.87
CA ASN A 39 -29.35 -89.87 36.04
C ASN A 39 -28.90 -89.80 37.52
N PRO A 40 -27.77 -90.46 37.90
CA PRO A 40 -27.35 -90.62 39.29
C PRO A 40 -26.73 -89.35 39.93
N LEU A 41 -27.04 -88.19 39.36
CA LEU A 41 -26.75 -86.85 39.87
C LEU A 41 -28.04 -86.06 40.17
N VAL A 42 -29.22 -86.65 40.00
CA VAL A 42 -30.54 -86.02 40.13
C VAL A 42 -31.41 -86.86 41.06
N ALA A 43 -31.45 -86.53 42.34
CA ALA A 43 -32.20 -87.27 43.36
C ALA A 43 -32.38 -86.44 44.65
N PRO A 44 -33.36 -86.74 45.53
CA PRO A 44 -33.65 -86.06 46.82
C PRO A 44 -32.53 -85.79 47.84
N THR A 45 -31.29 -86.16 47.55
CA THR A 45 -30.09 -85.85 48.35
C THR A 45 -28.89 -85.45 47.49
N GLY A 46 -29.13 -85.05 46.24
CA GLY A 46 -28.14 -84.45 45.36
C GLY A 46 -27.59 -83.15 45.95
N ALA A 47 -26.58 -82.62 45.28
CA ALA A 47 -26.09 -81.27 45.54
C ALA A 47 -26.16 -80.52 44.22
N GLU A 48 -26.83 -79.37 44.23
CA GLU A 48 -26.98 -78.53 43.04
C GLU A 48 -25.67 -78.25 42.33
N GLY A 49 -25.74 -78.27 41.01
CA GLY A 49 -24.74 -77.71 40.12
C GLY A 49 -25.10 -76.28 39.69
N CYS A 50 -24.37 -75.80 38.68
CA CYS A 50 -24.85 -74.77 37.77
C CYS A 50 -24.89 -75.41 36.38
N ASP A 51 -25.71 -76.45 36.20
CA ASP A 51 -25.77 -77.27 34.98
C ASP A 51 -27.16 -77.33 34.32
N GLY A 52 -28.15 -76.62 34.86
CA GLY A 52 -29.50 -76.50 34.33
C GLY A 52 -30.41 -77.64 34.73
N LEU A 53 -30.06 -78.41 35.76
CA LEU A 53 -30.83 -79.51 36.32
C LEU A 53 -31.32 -79.16 37.74
N ASP A 54 -32.40 -79.83 38.16
CA ASP A 54 -32.91 -79.87 39.53
C ASP A 54 -32.20 -81.08 40.18
N ASN A 55 -31.03 -80.90 40.79
CA ASN A 55 -30.22 -82.04 41.25
C ASN A 55 -30.76 -82.66 42.55
N ASP A 56 -31.46 -81.90 43.39
CA ASP A 56 -32.04 -82.33 44.66
C ASP A 56 -33.56 -82.63 44.64
N CYS A 57 -34.20 -82.47 43.48
CA CYS A 57 -35.62 -82.75 43.22
C CYS A 57 -36.63 -81.92 44.05
N ASP A 58 -36.27 -80.74 44.58
CA ASP A 58 -37.21 -79.86 45.28
C ASP A 58 -38.12 -79.03 44.35
N GLY A 59 -37.72 -78.88 43.08
CA GLY A 59 -38.44 -78.15 42.04
C GLY A 59 -37.92 -76.74 41.75
N ALA A 60 -36.85 -76.30 42.41
CA ALA A 60 -35.94 -75.28 41.91
C ALA A 60 -34.91 -75.90 40.93
N VAL A 61 -34.05 -75.07 40.34
CA VAL A 61 -33.00 -75.46 39.39
C VAL A 61 -31.82 -74.54 39.64
N ASP A 62 -30.63 -75.11 39.86
CA ASP A 62 -29.37 -74.39 40.11
C ASP A 62 -29.45 -73.38 41.29
N GLU A 63 -30.20 -73.65 42.36
CA GLU A 63 -30.38 -72.68 43.45
C GLU A 63 -29.23 -72.62 44.47
N GLY A 64 -29.01 -71.41 45.00
CA GLY A 64 -27.98 -71.15 46.00
C GLY A 64 -26.61 -70.82 45.39
N ALA A 65 -25.56 -71.39 45.99
CA ALA A 65 -24.16 -71.09 45.67
C ALA A 65 -23.29 -72.36 45.76
N PRO A 66 -23.52 -73.37 44.91
CA PRO A 66 -22.70 -74.57 44.87
C PRO A 66 -21.26 -74.28 44.41
N ALA A 67 -20.34 -75.18 44.77
CA ALA A 67 -18.91 -75.03 44.50
C ALA A 67 -18.60 -75.10 43.00
N GLY A 68 -18.33 -73.95 42.40
CA GLY A 68 -18.20 -73.78 40.94
C GLY A 68 -19.17 -72.77 40.34
N SER A 69 -19.99 -72.10 41.15
CA SER A 69 -20.84 -70.99 40.73
C SER A 69 -20.04 -69.84 40.10
N ASP A 70 -20.60 -69.25 39.03
CA ASP A 70 -20.14 -67.96 38.53
C ASP A 70 -20.41 -66.86 39.57
N LEU A 71 -19.63 -65.77 39.48
CA LEU A 71 -19.92 -64.56 40.24
C LEU A 71 -21.14 -63.83 39.67
N ALA A 72 -21.77 -63.05 40.52
CA ALA A 72 -22.69 -61.98 40.16
C ALA A 72 -22.30 -60.74 40.98
N TRP A 73 -22.35 -59.56 40.37
CA TRP A 73 -21.90 -58.29 40.95
C TRP A 73 -23.11 -57.43 41.30
N LEU A 74 -23.01 -56.64 42.36
CA LEU A 74 -24.11 -55.78 42.81
C LEU A 74 -24.45 -54.78 41.71
N ASP A 75 -25.74 -54.56 41.47
CA ASP A 75 -26.32 -53.55 40.58
C ASP A 75 -27.26 -52.71 41.46
N ALA A 76 -26.73 -51.62 42.04
CA ALA A 76 -27.37 -50.88 43.12
C ALA A 76 -28.20 -49.67 42.65
N ASP A 77 -27.95 -49.12 41.47
CA ASP A 77 -28.80 -48.10 40.85
C ASP A 77 -29.80 -48.65 39.80
N GLY A 78 -29.54 -49.83 39.22
CA GLY A 78 -30.46 -50.56 38.36
C GLY A 78 -30.27 -50.35 36.86
N ASP A 79 -29.10 -49.93 36.40
CA ASP A 79 -28.84 -49.70 34.97
C ASP A 79 -28.50 -50.97 34.16
N GLY A 80 -28.01 -52.03 34.84
CA GLY A 80 -27.66 -53.31 34.26
C GLY A 80 -26.16 -53.65 34.25
N PHE A 81 -25.30 -52.76 34.72
CA PHE A 81 -23.90 -53.02 35.04
C PHE A 81 -23.72 -53.31 36.55
N GLY A 82 -22.52 -53.66 37.00
CA GLY A 82 -22.33 -53.96 38.42
C GLY A 82 -20.93 -53.82 38.98
N ASP A 83 -20.87 -53.47 40.27
CA ASP A 83 -19.68 -53.10 41.03
C ASP A 83 -18.60 -54.20 41.00
N PRO A 84 -17.44 -54.02 40.33
CA PRO A 84 -16.36 -54.99 40.29
C PRO A 84 -15.77 -55.34 41.68
N PHE A 85 -16.01 -54.53 42.70
CA PHE A 85 -15.56 -54.75 44.08
C PHE A 85 -16.58 -55.49 44.96
N THR A 86 -17.86 -55.55 44.58
CA THR A 86 -18.93 -56.19 45.36
C THR A 86 -19.61 -57.33 44.59
N SER A 87 -19.23 -58.57 44.89
CA SER A 87 -19.78 -59.77 44.25
C SER A 87 -20.21 -60.87 45.22
N VAL A 88 -21.09 -61.73 44.72
CA VAL A 88 -21.54 -62.98 45.35
C VAL A 88 -21.41 -64.16 44.38
N GLU A 89 -21.11 -65.35 44.90
CA GLU A 89 -21.15 -66.59 44.11
C GLU A 89 -22.62 -67.06 43.99
N SER A 90 -23.16 -67.20 42.78
CA SER A 90 -24.47 -67.84 42.54
C SER A 90 -24.68 -68.17 41.06
N CYS A 91 -25.31 -69.31 40.75
CA CYS A 91 -25.55 -69.74 39.37
C CYS A 91 -26.38 -68.69 38.59
N LEU A 92 -27.51 -68.27 39.16
CA LEU A 92 -28.33 -67.17 38.65
C LEU A 92 -27.98 -65.88 39.39
N ALA A 93 -28.02 -64.73 38.72
CA ALA A 93 -27.83 -63.45 39.39
C ALA A 93 -29.01 -63.18 40.35
N PRO A 94 -28.76 -62.91 41.65
CA PRO A 94 -29.82 -62.54 42.59
C PRO A 94 -30.53 -61.23 42.22
N GLU A 95 -31.67 -60.94 42.86
CA GLU A 95 -32.35 -59.64 42.71
C GLU A 95 -31.42 -58.51 43.20
N GLY A 96 -31.14 -57.54 42.32
CA GLY A 96 -30.15 -56.46 42.54
C GLY A 96 -28.71 -56.85 42.23
N TYR A 97 -28.48 -57.86 41.38
CA TYR A 97 -27.15 -58.27 40.91
C TYR A 97 -27.18 -58.61 39.42
N VAL A 98 -26.05 -58.43 38.73
CA VAL A 98 -25.85 -58.75 37.30
C VAL A 98 -24.65 -59.69 37.06
N LYS A 99 -24.41 -60.06 35.79
CA LYS A 99 -23.36 -61.01 35.38
C LYS A 99 -22.14 -60.37 34.69
N ASN A 100 -22.07 -59.05 34.65
CA ASN A 100 -20.86 -58.30 34.30
C ASN A 100 -20.27 -57.63 35.55
N ALA A 101 -19.10 -57.02 35.41
CA ALA A 101 -18.34 -56.36 36.46
C ALA A 101 -17.73 -55.05 35.92
N GLU A 102 -18.54 -54.32 35.14
CA GLU A 102 -18.07 -53.33 34.16
C GLU A 102 -18.47 -51.89 34.55
N ASP A 103 -19.14 -51.72 35.71
CA ASP A 103 -19.55 -50.44 36.26
C ASP A 103 -18.39 -49.72 36.98
N CYS A 104 -18.27 -48.40 36.80
CA CYS A 104 -17.27 -47.57 37.46
C CYS A 104 -17.81 -46.66 38.60
N ASP A 105 -19.14 -46.43 38.71
CA ASP A 105 -19.81 -45.96 39.95
C ASP A 105 -21.27 -46.47 40.07
N ASP A 106 -21.42 -47.66 40.68
CA ASP A 106 -22.66 -48.39 41.06
C ASP A 106 -23.65 -47.60 41.97
N ASN A 107 -23.52 -46.28 42.05
CA ASN A 107 -24.47 -45.37 42.70
C ASN A 107 -25.08 -44.35 41.73
N ASP A 108 -24.62 -44.26 40.48
CA ASP A 108 -25.09 -43.32 39.45
C ASP A 108 -25.03 -43.92 38.04
N GLY A 109 -26.07 -44.64 37.63
CA GLY A 109 -26.28 -45.25 36.30
C GLY A 109 -26.40 -44.27 35.11
N ALA A 110 -25.73 -43.13 35.19
CA ALA A 110 -25.23 -42.36 34.06
C ALA A 110 -23.72 -42.56 33.83
N ILE A 111 -23.03 -43.31 34.71
CA ILE A 111 -21.59 -43.58 34.76
C ILE A 111 -21.38 -45.10 34.61
N SER A 112 -21.51 -45.62 33.39
CA SER A 112 -21.46 -47.05 33.07
C SER A 112 -21.21 -47.28 31.58
N PRO A 113 -20.87 -48.50 31.10
CA PRO A 113 -20.55 -48.75 29.68
C PRO A 113 -21.62 -48.43 28.60
N ASP A 114 -22.87 -48.15 28.98
CA ASP A 114 -23.91 -47.61 28.07
C ASP A 114 -24.17 -46.09 28.32
N GLY A 115 -23.35 -45.46 29.15
CA GLY A 115 -23.34 -44.04 29.47
C GLY A 115 -23.09 -43.16 28.24
N GLN A 116 -23.33 -41.87 28.41
CA GLN A 116 -23.02 -40.87 27.38
C GLN A 116 -22.01 -39.91 27.98
N GLU A 117 -20.79 -39.95 27.46
CA GLU A 117 -19.70 -39.08 27.86
C GLU A 117 -20.07 -37.60 27.76
N ARG A 118 -19.66 -36.83 28.77
CA ARG A 118 -19.90 -35.39 28.90
C ARG A 118 -18.63 -34.68 29.33
N CYS A 119 -18.53 -33.42 28.96
CA CYS A 119 -17.49 -32.52 29.48
C CYS A 119 -17.74 -32.17 30.97
N ASP A 120 -17.57 -33.11 31.89
CA ASP A 120 -17.78 -32.91 33.35
C ASP A 120 -16.66 -33.41 34.28
N GLU A 121 -15.46 -33.70 33.72
CA GLU A 121 -14.26 -34.21 34.41
C GLU A 121 -14.41 -35.65 34.97
N GLN A 122 -15.36 -36.44 34.44
CA GLN A 122 -15.61 -37.83 34.81
C GLN A 122 -15.73 -38.72 33.57
N ASP A 123 -15.12 -39.90 33.62
CA ASP A 123 -15.32 -41.03 32.69
C ASP A 123 -16.76 -41.56 32.88
N ASN A 124 -17.70 -41.16 32.03
CA ASN A 124 -19.12 -41.53 32.14
C ASN A 124 -19.45 -42.84 31.39
N ASP A 125 -18.61 -43.30 30.46
CA ASP A 125 -18.82 -44.56 29.74
C ASP A 125 -17.83 -45.69 30.12
N CYS A 126 -17.05 -45.48 31.18
CA CYS A 126 -16.13 -46.43 31.81
C CYS A 126 -15.08 -47.03 30.86
N ASP A 127 -14.74 -46.34 29.78
CA ASP A 127 -13.77 -46.76 28.76
C ASP A 127 -12.31 -46.54 29.23
N GLY A 128 -12.10 -45.55 30.11
CA GLY A 128 -10.84 -45.23 30.76
C GLY A 128 -10.16 -43.93 30.28
N ASP A 129 -10.67 -43.28 29.23
CA ASP A 129 -10.40 -41.88 28.92
C ASP A 129 -11.44 -40.96 29.64
N ILE A 130 -11.21 -39.65 29.66
CA ILE A 130 -12.07 -38.65 30.35
C ILE A 130 -12.22 -37.42 29.45
N ASP A 131 -13.44 -36.91 29.30
CA ASP A 131 -13.79 -35.71 28.53
C ASP A 131 -13.31 -35.80 27.05
N GLU A 132 -13.58 -36.92 26.37
CA GLU A 132 -13.03 -37.20 25.03
C GLU A 132 -13.66 -36.35 23.89
N PRO A 133 -13.07 -36.27 22.68
CA PRO A 133 -13.46 -35.29 21.65
C PRO A 133 -14.88 -35.37 21.07
N ASP A 134 -15.62 -36.45 21.29
CA ASP A 134 -17.05 -36.61 20.94
C ASP A 134 -18.01 -36.58 22.15
N ALA A 135 -17.50 -36.23 23.34
CA ALA A 135 -18.30 -35.96 24.54
C ALA A 135 -19.37 -34.87 24.32
N GLU A 136 -20.51 -35.01 25.01
CA GLU A 136 -21.59 -34.02 25.03
C GLU A 136 -21.15 -32.74 25.76
N GLY A 137 -21.15 -31.61 25.05
CA GLY A 137 -20.73 -30.31 25.57
C GLY A 137 -19.37 -29.82 25.04
N THR A 138 -18.72 -30.59 24.17
CA THR A 138 -17.50 -30.17 23.45
C THR A 138 -17.72 -28.84 22.72
N SER A 139 -16.69 -27.99 22.75
CA SER A 139 -16.64 -26.74 22.00
C SER A 139 -15.75 -26.89 20.77
N THR A 140 -16.05 -26.12 19.72
CA THR A 140 -15.16 -25.94 18.58
C THR A 140 -14.11 -24.90 18.95
N TRP A 141 -12.86 -25.23 18.68
CA TRP A 141 -11.69 -24.35 18.86
C TRP A 141 -10.96 -24.20 17.53
N TYR A 142 -10.38 -23.04 17.30
CA TYR A 142 -9.80 -22.60 16.02
C TYR A 142 -8.30 -22.37 16.19
N ALA A 143 -7.48 -22.74 15.21
CA ALA A 143 -6.02 -22.70 15.39
C ALA A 143 -5.49 -21.26 15.34
N ASP A 144 -4.91 -20.82 16.47
CA ASP A 144 -4.20 -19.54 16.62
C ASP A 144 -2.74 -19.79 16.20
N ARG A 145 -2.34 -19.22 15.07
CA ARG A 145 -1.15 -19.65 14.32
C ARG A 145 0.03 -18.69 14.44
N ASP A 146 -0.22 -17.40 14.55
CA ASP A 146 0.78 -16.34 14.75
C ASP A 146 0.86 -15.88 16.22
N GLY A 147 -0.20 -16.10 17.02
CA GLY A 147 -0.21 -15.93 18.47
C GLY A 147 -0.95 -14.72 18.98
N ASP A 148 -1.93 -14.21 18.23
CA ASP A 148 -2.58 -12.91 18.48
C ASP A 148 -3.83 -13.00 19.40
N GLY A 149 -4.57 -14.11 19.34
CA GLY A 149 -5.80 -14.38 20.10
C GLY A 149 -7.04 -14.74 19.27
N TYR A 150 -6.98 -14.63 17.95
CA TYR A 150 -8.00 -15.05 16.98
C TYR A 150 -7.52 -16.32 16.24
N GLY A 151 -8.30 -16.91 15.33
CA GLY A 151 -7.81 -18.12 14.66
C GLY A 151 -8.65 -18.74 13.54
N ASP A 152 -7.99 -19.69 12.88
CA ASP A 152 -8.34 -20.22 11.56
C ASP A 152 -9.64 -21.02 11.56
N VAL A 153 -10.69 -20.42 11.00
CA VAL A 153 -12.02 -21.00 10.79
C VAL A 153 -11.99 -22.31 9.99
N THR A 154 -10.90 -22.59 9.24
CA THR A 154 -10.68 -23.80 8.46
C THR A 154 -9.91 -24.90 9.21
N VAL A 155 -9.22 -24.56 10.31
CA VAL A 155 -8.40 -25.49 11.12
C VAL A 155 -8.98 -25.62 12.53
N THR A 156 -10.02 -26.45 12.65
CA THR A 156 -10.78 -26.64 13.89
C THR A 156 -10.40 -27.90 14.68
N ALA A 157 -10.54 -27.85 16.00
CA ALA A 157 -10.55 -29.01 16.90
C ALA A 157 -11.81 -29.02 17.80
N GLN A 158 -12.34 -30.21 18.12
CA GLN A 158 -13.36 -30.36 19.16
C GLN A 158 -12.68 -30.72 20.49
N ALA A 159 -13.02 -30.01 21.56
CA ALA A 159 -12.52 -30.32 22.91
C ALA A 159 -13.40 -29.67 24.00
N CYS A 160 -13.45 -30.30 25.17
CA CYS A 160 -14.10 -29.75 26.37
C CYS A 160 -13.38 -28.53 26.96
N THR A 161 -12.06 -28.41 26.75
CA THR A 161 -11.24 -27.26 27.19
C THR A 161 -10.30 -26.82 26.07
N GLN A 162 -9.80 -25.57 26.15
CA GLN A 162 -8.95 -24.95 25.13
C GLN A 162 -7.69 -25.78 24.81
N PRO A 163 -7.56 -26.32 23.59
CA PRO A 163 -6.33 -26.98 23.16
C PRO A 163 -5.17 -25.97 23.07
N SER A 164 -3.94 -26.44 23.29
CA SER A 164 -2.75 -25.60 23.16
C SER A 164 -2.55 -25.14 21.71
N GLY A 165 -2.51 -23.83 21.47
CA GLY A 165 -2.41 -23.24 20.12
C GLY A 165 -3.75 -23.17 19.39
N TYR A 166 -4.86 -23.13 20.14
CA TYR A 166 -6.19 -22.88 19.61
C TYR A 166 -6.93 -21.87 20.49
N VAL A 167 -7.87 -21.12 19.92
CA VAL A 167 -8.72 -20.11 20.58
C VAL A 167 -10.20 -20.37 20.27
N PHE A 168 -11.09 -19.57 20.86
CA PHE A 168 -12.55 -19.71 20.68
C PHE A 168 -13.11 -18.75 19.62
N ASP A 169 -12.42 -17.64 19.34
CA ASP A 169 -12.85 -16.65 18.35
C ASP A 169 -12.35 -17.04 16.96
N ASP A 170 -13.23 -16.97 15.96
CA ASP A 170 -12.98 -17.39 14.56
C ASP A 170 -13.08 -16.23 13.56
N THR A 171 -12.83 -15.02 14.06
CA THR A 171 -13.00 -13.75 13.34
C THR A 171 -11.70 -13.18 12.77
N ASP A 172 -10.62 -13.96 12.77
CA ASP A 172 -9.36 -13.63 12.10
C ASP A 172 -9.58 -13.46 10.57
N CYS A 173 -8.88 -12.49 9.96
CA CYS A 173 -8.89 -12.25 8.53
C CYS A 173 -7.55 -12.56 7.82
N ASP A 174 -6.43 -12.74 8.55
CA ASP A 174 -5.18 -13.31 8.03
C ASP A 174 -4.42 -14.11 9.11
N ASP A 175 -4.69 -15.43 9.17
CA ASP A 175 -4.12 -16.44 10.10
C ASP A 175 -2.58 -16.67 9.97
N ALA A 176 -1.84 -15.66 9.52
CA ALA A 176 -0.41 -15.64 9.37
C ALA A 176 0.25 -14.34 9.84
N ASP A 177 -0.51 -13.28 10.17
CA ASP A 177 0.01 -11.98 10.61
C ASP A 177 -0.70 -11.44 11.85
N ALA A 178 -0.05 -11.57 13.01
CA ALA A 178 -0.58 -11.17 14.32
C ALA A 178 -0.90 -9.67 14.47
N ASP A 179 -0.50 -8.81 13.52
CA ASP A 179 -0.86 -7.39 13.50
C ASP A 179 -2.19 -7.10 12.76
N VAL A 180 -2.79 -8.09 12.07
CA VAL A 180 -4.06 -8.01 11.31
C VAL A 180 -5.17 -8.81 12.02
N ARG A 181 -6.04 -8.13 12.80
CA ARG A 181 -7.06 -8.80 13.63
C ARG A 181 -8.19 -7.87 14.13
N PRO A 182 -9.35 -8.40 14.55
CA PRO A 182 -10.55 -7.64 14.96
C PRO A 182 -10.43 -6.55 16.05
N ASP A 183 -9.30 -6.43 16.75
CA ASP A 183 -9.03 -5.38 17.74
C ASP A 183 -7.71 -4.62 17.52
N ALA A 184 -7.13 -4.70 16.33
CA ALA A 184 -6.06 -3.79 15.91
C ALA A 184 -6.58 -2.36 15.69
N ASP A 185 -5.67 -1.39 15.81
CA ASP A 185 -5.87 -0.05 15.24
C ASP A 185 -5.45 -0.10 13.77
N GLU A 186 -6.17 0.57 12.87
CA GLU A 186 -5.79 0.68 11.46
C GLU A 186 -4.41 1.34 11.26
N VAL A 187 -3.61 0.76 10.37
CA VAL A 187 -2.33 1.29 9.92
C VAL A 187 -2.55 1.95 8.56
N CYS A 188 -2.52 3.28 8.54
CA CYS A 188 -2.70 4.02 7.30
C CYS A 188 -1.70 3.56 6.22
N ASN A 189 -2.24 3.29 5.04
CA ASN A 189 -1.49 3.06 3.80
C ASN A 189 -0.64 1.77 3.74
N ASP A 190 -0.88 0.74 4.58
CA ASP A 190 -0.21 -0.56 4.41
C ASP A 190 -0.92 -1.50 3.39
N GLY A 191 -2.14 -1.12 2.99
CA GLY A 191 -2.96 -1.86 2.03
C GLY A 191 -3.72 -3.07 2.63
N LEU A 192 -3.75 -3.19 3.95
CA LEU A 192 -4.43 -4.24 4.70
C LEU A 192 -5.75 -3.69 5.32
N ASP A 193 -6.64 -4.60 5.70
CA ASP A 193 -7.80 -4.34 6.57
C ASP A 193 -7.35 -4.77 7.96
N ASN A 194 -6.60 -3.92 8.68
CA ASN A 194 -5.91 -4.39 9.90
C ASN A 194 -6.93 -4.78 10.99
N ASN A 195 -8.12 -4.18 11.01
CA ASN A 195 -9.15 -4.42 12.02
C ASN A 195 -10.25 -5.45 11.60
N CYS A 196 -10.15 -6.03 10.41
CA CYS A 196 -11.09 -7.01 9.86
C CYS A 196 -12.58 -6.56 9.79
N ASP A 197 -12.90 -5.25 9.70
CA ASP A 197 -14.30 -4.79 9.60
C ASP A 197 -14.90 -4.82 8.18
N GLY A 198 -14.06 -5.12 7.18
CA GLY A 198 -14.46 -5.31 5.79
C GLY A 198 -14.10 -4.15 4.86
N GLY A 199 -13.14 -3.32 5.25
CA GLY A 199 -12.51 -2.31 4.40
C GLY A 199 -11.07 -2.05 4.84
N ALA A 200 -10.14 -1.99 3.87
CA ALA A 200 -8.88 -1.29 4.09
C ALA A 200 -9.18 0.18 4.44
N PRO A 201 -8.33 0.86 5.24
CA PRO A 201 -8.71 2.13 5.85
C PRO A 201 -8.96 3.23 4.81
N GLU A 202 -10.18 3.77 4.80
CA GLU A 202 -10.53 5.03 4.13
C GLU A 202 -9.81 6.16 4.91
N CYS A 203 -8.54 6.41 4.55
CA CYS A 203 -7.64 7.33 5.24
C CYS A 203 -8.04 8.80 5.02
N VAL A 204 -9.20 9.24 5.48
CA VAL A 204 -9.62 10.64 5.34
C VAL A 204 -8.80 11.52 6.30
N TYR A 205 -8.06 12.50 5.76
CA TYR A 205 -7.44 13.55 6.58
C TYR A 205 -8.51 14.23 7.46
N GLU A 206 -8.36 14.12 8.80
CA GLU A 206 -9.37 14.54 9.78
C GLU A 206 -9.63 16.06 9.79
N GLY A 207 -10.53 16.48 8.89
CA GLY A 207 -10.91 17.86 8.62
C GLY A 207 -10.08 18.52 7.51
N PRO A 208 -10.60 19.59 6.89
CA PRO A 208 -10.04 20.18 5.66
C PRO A 208 -8.75 21.00 5.91
N THR A 209 -8.05 20.83 7.05
CA THR A 209 -6.84 21.59 7.35
C THR A 209 -5.85 20.78 8.18
N LEU A 210 -4.84 20.25 7.51
CA LEU A 210 -3.66 19.63 8.10
C LEU A 210 -2.64 20.70 8.54
N ASN A 211 -1.79 20.39 9.51
CA ASN A 211 -0.59 21.18 9.78
C ASN A 211 0.63 20.29 9.59
N VAL A 212 1.67 20.76 8.91
CA VAL A 212 2.86 19.92 8.61
C VAL A 212 3.57 19.34 9.84
N SER A 213 3.25 19.78 11.07
CA SER A 213 3.72 19.12 12.30
C SER A 213 3.07 17.75 12.58
N SER A 214 2.10 17.31 11.78
CA SER A 214 1.52 15.96 11.80
C SER A 214 1.87 15.14 10.54
N LEU A 215 2.85 15.60 9.74
CA LEU A 215 3.48 14.78 8.71
C LEU A 215 4.74 14.14 9.29
N ASP A 216 4.94 12.85 9.05
CA ASP A 216 6.04 12.07 9.66
C ASP A 216 7.40 12.25 8.95
N VAL A 217 7.36 12.67 7.68
CA VAL A 217 8.55 12.83 6.84
C VAL A 217 8.79 14.30 6.49
N MET A 218 9.82 14.87 7.12
CA MET A 218 10.41 16.17 6.80
C MET A 218 11.84 15.96 6.29
N ILE A 219 12.19 16.57 5.16
CA ILE A 219 13.55 16.56 4.61
C ILE A 219 14.13 17.97 4.72
N THR A 220 15.26 18.14 5.41
CA THR A 220 15.84 19.46 5.68
C THR A 220 17.18 19.70 5.00
N GLY A 221 17.38 20.91 4.47
CA GLY A 221 18.61 21.33 3.79
C GLY A 221 19.83 21.54 4.70
N GLU A 222 20.99 21.80 4.07
CA GLU A 222 22.28 22.02 4.73
C GLU A 222 22.20 23.05 5.88
N SER A 223 22.82 22.73 7.03
CA SER A 223 22.96 23.70 8.13
C SER A 223 23.92 24.85 7.77
N GLY A 224 23.47 26.10 7.95
CA GLY A 224 24.22 27.27 7.47
C GLY A 224 23.65 28.64 7.88
N THR A 225 24.25 29.71 7.34
CA THR A 225 23.88 31.11 7.67
C THR A 225 23.50 31.93 6.45
N SER A 226 23.05 31.29 5.36
CA SER A 226 22.63 31.95 4.11
C SER A 226 21.83 30.97 3.25
N SER A 227 20.77 31.44 2.57
CA SER A 227 19.98 30.67 1.59
C SER A 227 20.81 29.70 0.75
N VAL A 228 20.38 28.43 0.78
CA VAL A 228 20.83 27.34 -0.10
C VAL A 228 19.70 26.87 -1.03
N ASN A 229 18.46 27.28 -0.75
CA ASN A 229 17.24 27.00 -1.51
C ASN A 229 16.99 25.51 -1.71
N PHE A 230 17.13 24.73 -0.63
CA PHE A 230 16.97 23.28 -0.68
C PHE A 230 15.52 22.89 -0.99
N GLY A 231 15.32 22.04 -1.99
CA GLY A 231 14.00 21.68 -2.50
C GLY A 231 13.39 22.72 -3.44
N LEU A 232 14.18 23.65 -3.99
CA LEU A 232 13.75 24.61 -5.01
C LEU A 232 13.16 23.90 -6.23
N THR A 233 13.79 22.80 -6.65
CA THR A 233 13.22 21.84 -7.59
C THR A 233 13.10 20.49 -6.91
N ALA A 234 12.03 19.77 -7.19
CA ALA A 234 11.79 18.41 -6.73
C ALA A 234 11.28 17.55 -7.89
N ARG A 235 11.80 16.33 -7.99
CA ARG A 235 11.36 15.27 -8.93
C ARG A 235 11.49 13.92 -8.23
N ALA A 236 10.86 12.91 -8.78
CA ALA A 236 11.00 11.54 -8.32
C ALA A 236 11.12 10.58 -9.51
N ALA A 237 11.82 9.47 -9.31
CA ALA A 237 11.97 8.38 -10.28
C ALA A 237 12.61 7.15 -9.64
N ASP A 238 12.26 5.93 -10.05
CA ASP A 238 13.04 4.74 -9.73
C ASP A 238 14.39 4.77 -10.47
N LEU A 239 15.43 5.25 -9.79
CA LEU A 239 16.79 5.34 -10.34
C LEU A 239 17.57 4.03 -10.12
N ASN A 240 17.14 3.18 -9.19
CA ASN A 240 17.90 2.00 -8.80
C ASN A 240 17.32 0.67 -9.31
N GLY A 241 16.10 0.70 -9.85
CA GLY A 241 15.39 -0.43 -10.45
C GLY A 241 14.70 -1.35 -9.45
N ASP A 242 14.36 -0.87 -8.24
CA ASP A 242 13.67 -1.66 -7.22
C ASP A 242 12.16 -1.39 -7.11
N GLY A 243 11.62 -0.51 -7.96
CA GLY A 243 10.18 -0.24 -8.10
C GLY A 243 9.63 0.83 -7.17
N VAL A 244 10.46 1.43 -6.30
CA VAL A 244 10.10 2.58 -5.46
C VAL A 244 10.85 3.80 -5.96
N ASN A 245 10.21 4.96 -6.00
CA ASN A 245 10.87 6.16 -6.51
C ASN A 245 11.93 6.71 -5.52
N GLU A 246 13.08 7.12 -6.06
CA GLU A 246 14.02 8.02 -5.38
C GLU A 246 13.46 9.45 -5.39
N LEU A 247 13.62 10.19 -4.28
CA LEU A 247 13.36 11.63 -4.23
C LEU A 247 14.60 12.43 -4.63
N ILE A 248 14.45 13.33 -5.60
CA ILE A 248 15.53 14.12 -6.20
C ILE A 248 15.27 15.61 -5.95
N LEU A 249 16.13 16.26 -5.16
CA LEU A 249 15.96 17.66 -4.72
C LEU A 249 17.11 18.54 -5.19
N GLY A 250 16.79 19.63 -5.89
CA GLY A 250 17.73 20.69 -6.25
C GLY A 250 17.90 21.75 -5.14
N ALA A 251 19.11 22.25 -4.98
CA ALA A 251 19.45 23.34 -4.07
C ALA A 251 20.46 24.30 -4.72
N ASP A 252 19.97 25.30 -5.46
CA ASP A 252 20.80 26.15 -6.34
C ASP A 252 21.94 26.88 -5.62
N SER A 253 21.78 27.16 -4.33
CA SER A 253 22.70 27.95 -3.52
C SER A 253 23.46 27.11 -2.48
N SER A 254 23.34 25.78 -2.55
CA SER A 254 24.11 24.79 -1.76
C SER A 254 25.63 25.04 -1.79
N LYS A 255 26.30 24.59 -0.73
CA LYS A 255 27.74 24.78 -0.53
C LYS A 255 28.59 23.51 -0.57
N ALA A 256 28.03 22.34 -0.84
CA ALA A 256 28.78 21.09 -1.02
C ALA A 256 30.04 21.27 -1.90
N GLY A 257 29.89 21.87 -3.09
CA GLY A 257 30.97 22.19 -4.03
C GLY A 257 31.74 23.50 -3.78
N GLY A 258 31.38 24.28 -2.75
CA GLY A 258 32.03 25.55 -2.39
C GLY A 258 31.05 26.72 -2.23
N THR A 259 31.45 27.94 -2.60
CA THR A 259 30.53 29.09 -2.45
C THR A 259 29.48 29.06 -3.55
N LYS A 260 28.22 28.78 -3.18
CA LYS A 260 27.07 28.72 -4.10
C LYS A 260 27.38 27.85 -5.33
N SER A 261 27.88 26.65 -5.09
CA SER A 261 28.05 25.66 -6.15
C SER A 261 26.71 25.23 -6.72
N GLY A 262 25.71 25.20 -5.85
CA GLY A 262 24.51 24.42 -6.06
C GLY A 262 24.78 22.92 -5.93
N ALA A 263 23.72 22.16 -5.70
CA ALA A 263 23.76 20.71 -5.62
C ALA A 263 22.40 20.10 -5.98
N VAL A 264 22.43 18.80 -6.28
CA VAL A 264 21.27 17.93 -6.36
C VAL A 264 21.50 16.77 -5.39
N TYR A 265 20.52 16.53 -4.52
CA TYR A 265 20.51 15.47 -3.52
C TYR A 265 19.51 14.40 -3.94
N ILE A 266 19.90 13.14 -3.83
CA ILE A 266 19.07 11.99 -4.14
C ILE A 266 18.89 11.19 -2.85
N PHE A 267 17.65 11.04 -2.40
CA PHE A 267 17.29 10.22 -1.25
C PHE A 267 16.72 8.91 -1.76
N LYS A 268 17.25 7.79 -1.25
CA LYS A 268 16.84 6.46 -1.69
C LYS A 268 15.46 6.12 -1.12
N GLY A 269 14.55 5.64 -1.97
CA GLY A 269 13.28 5.06 -1.53
C GLY A 269 13.46 3.69 -0.86
N PRO A 270 12.48 3.24 -0.04
CA PRO A 270 11.33 3.99 0.47
C PRO A 270 11.71 5.00 1.59
N ILE A 271 11.10 6.18 1.58
CA ILE A 271 11.39 7.28 2.52
C ILE A 271 10.37 7.29 3.67
N GLN A 272 10.62 6.45 4.68
CA GLN A 272 9.70 6.24 5.82
C GLN A 272 10.06 7.06 7.07
N SER A 273 11.03 7.98 6.99
CA SER A 273 11.44 8.80 8.13
C SER A 273 12.10 10.10 7.69
N SER A 274 11.96 11.14 8.51
CA SER A 274 12.62 12.45 8.33
C SER A 274 14.16 12.32 8.22
N ALA A 275 14.78 13.14 7.34
CA ALA A 275 16.21 13.08 7.02
C ALA A 275 16.81 14.48 6.76
N GLU A 276 18.14 14.61 6.86
CA GLU A 276 18.87 15.85 6.52
C GLU A 276 19.65 15.70 5.21
N ALA A 277 20.09 16.81 4.61
CA ALA A 277 20.87 16.81 3.36
C ALA A 277 22.17 15.97 3.41
N ASP A 278 22.73 15.76 4.62
CA ASP A 278 23.90 14.91 4.87
C ASP A 278 23.58 13.39 4.81
N ASP A 279 22.29 13.01 4.90
CA ASP A 279 21.81 11.62 4.81
C ASP A 279 21.50 11.18 3.36
N ALA A 280 21.63 12.08 2.38
CA ALA A 280 21.37 11.79 0.97
C ALA A 280 22.24 10.62 0.46
N TRP A 281 21.61 9.73 -0.32
CA TRP A 281 22.28 8.56 -0.92
C TRP A 281 23.34 8.98 -1.94
N ILE A 282 23.06 10.02 -2.73
CA ILE A 282 23.97 10.63 -3.69
C ILE A 282 23.83 12.15 -3.59
N THR A 283 24.97 12.86 -3.58
CA THR A 283 25.01 14.32 -3.64
C THR A 283 25.91 14.77 -4.78
N LEU A 284 25.31 15.40 -5.79
CA LEU A 284 26.01 15.92 -6.97
C LEU A 284 26.15 17.44 -6.86
N TYR A 285 27.37 17.98 -6.94
CA TYR A 285 27.61 19.42 -6.76
C TYR A 285 28.30 20.09 -7.97
N GLY A 286 27.96 21.37 -8.20
CA GLY A 286 28.60 22.20 -9.23
C GLY A 286 29.95 22.77 -8.80
N ALA A 287 30.65 23.50 -9.68
CA ALA A 287 31.78 24.32 -9.25
C ALA A 287 31.29 25.62 -8.56
N PRO A 288 32.14 26.32 -7.78
CA PRO A 288 31.72 27.51 -7.04
C PRO A 288 31.12 28.62 -7.93
N ASN A 289 29.92 29.07 -7.57
CA ASN A 289 29.09 30.07 -8.25
C ASN A 289 28.42 29.60 -9.56
N GLU A 290 28.34 28.29 -9.84
CA GLU A 290 27.63 27.78 -11.03
C GLU A 290 26.11 27.60 -10.81
N TYR A 291 25.67 27.38 -9.56
CA TYR A 291 24.28 27.16 -9.15
C TYR A 291 23.60 25.91 -9.75
N LEU A 292 24.24 24.75 -9.61
CA LEU A 292 23.65 23.45 -9.99
C LEU A 292 22.36 23.14 -9.22
N GLY A 293 21.38 22.53 -9.89
CA GLY A 293 20.09 22.14 -9.31
C GLY A 293 19.02 23.23 -9.41
N TYR A 294 19.29 24.30 -10.15
CA TYR A 294 18.30 25.34 -10.45
C TYR A 294 17.23 24.82 -11.43
N GLY A 295 17.64 24.12 -12.49
CA GLY A 295 16.76 23.40 -13.41
C GLY A 295 16.93 21.89 -13.23
N LEU A 296 15.82 21.13 -13.29
CA LEU A 296 15.82 19.68 -13.04
C LEU A 296 14.72 18.98 -13.85
N ALA A 297 15.08 17.92 -14.58
CA ALA A 297 14.13 17.04 -15.25
C ALA A 297 14.59 15.58 -15.20
N VAL A 298 13.62 14.66 -15.21
CA VAL A 298 13.81 13.22 -15.31
C VAL A 298 13.32 12.78 -16.68
N LEU A 299 14.03 11.83 -17.30
CA LEU A 299 13.64 11.12 -18.52
C LEU A 299 13.44 9.64 -18.14
N PRO A 300 12.20 9.16 -17.99
CA PRO A 300 11.92 7.77 -17.60
C PRO A 300 12.49 6.70 -18.56
N ASN A 301 12.64 7.03 -19.84
CA ASN A 301 13.11 6.13 -20.91
C ASN A 301 14.14 6.83 -21.81
N ALA A 302 15.40 6.87 -21.37
CA ALA A 302 16.55 7.27 -22.17
C ALA A 302 17.52 6.08 -22.35
N ARG A 303 18.54 6.18 -23.21
CA ARG A 303 19.61 5.15 -23.31
C ARG A 303 20.86 5.60 -24.06
N ALA A 304 22.01 5.04 -23.67
CA ALA A 304 23.28 5.16 -24.39
C ALA A 304 23.37 4.31 -25.69
N GLY A 305 22.43 4.53 -26.62
CA GLY A 305 22.46 4.01 -27.99
C GLY A 305 22.16 2.51 -28.18
N GLU A 306 21.97 2.09 -29.43
CA GLU A 306 21.68 0.68 -29.76
C GLU A 306 22.92 -0.22 -29.66
N GLY A 307 23.23 -0.68 -28.45
CA GLY A 307 24.35 -1.59 -28.22
C GLY A 307 24.62 -2.00 -26.77
N SER A 308 23.88 -1.50 -25.79
CA SER A 308 23.87 -2.07 -24.44
C SER A 308 23.32 -3.50 -24.47
N ASP A 309 23.93 -4.41 -23.69
CA ASP A 309 23.42 -5.77 -23.48
C ASP A 309 22.26 -5.80 -22.45
N ASP A 310 21.74 -4.62 -22.06
CA ASP A 310 20.61 -4.43 -21.16
C ASP A 310 19.40 -3.91 -21.96
N PRO A 311 18.29 -4.68 -22.05
CA PRO A 311 17.09 -4.29 -22.78
C PRO A 311 16.06 -3.55 -21.91
N GLY A 312 16.38 -3.17 -20.67
CA GLY A 312 15.52 -2.30 -19.83
C GLY A 312 15.54 -0.84 -20.29
N HIS A 313 14.43 -0.12 -20.03
CA HIS A 313 14.43 1.34 -20.07
C HIS A 313 15.41 1.87 -19.01
N GLU A 314 16.18 2.90 -19.33
CA GLU A 314 17.15 3.50 -18.41
C GLU A 314 16.73 4.93 -18.09
N VAL A 315 16.55 5.23 -16.80
CA VAL A 315 16.20 6.59 -16.37
C VAL A 315 17.42 7.51 -16.54
N ALA A 316 17.21 8.74 -17.03
CA ALA A 316 18.23 9.77 -17.05
C ALA A 316 17.81 11.03 -16.27
N LEU A 317 18.80 11.66 -15.63
CA LEU A 317 18.64 12.90 -14.88
C LEU A 317 19.30 14.05 -15.64
N ILE A 318 18.53 15.11 -15.90
CA ILE A 318 19.00 16.36 -16.49
C ILE A 318 19.07 17.44 -15.41
N MET A 319 20.26 18.01 -15.19
CA MET A 319 20.50 19.04 -14.18
C MET A 319 21.09 20.31 -14.79
N GLY A 320 20.50 21.45 -14.46
CA GLY A 320 20.92 22.79 -14.90
C GLY A 320 21.76 23.55 -13.88
N ALA A 321 22.73 24.31 -14.37
CA ALA A 321 23.50 25.30 -13.63
C ALA A 321 23.61 26.60 -14.47
N PRO A 322 22.65 27.54 -14.34
CA PRO A 322 22.54 28.69 -15.23
C PRO A 322 23.67 29.72 -15.11
N LEU A 323 24.51 29.64 -14.08
CA LEU A 323 25.66 30.53 -13.89
C LEU A 323 27.01 29.81 -14.13
N ALA A 324 26.98 28.67 -14.80
CA ALA A 324 28.17 27.91 -15.13
C ALA A 324 29.06 28.57 -16.20
N ASP A 325 30.38 28.54 -15.96
CA ASP A 325 31.43 29.14 -16.78
C ASP A 325 32.25 28.04 -17.50
N ASP A 326 32.64 28.21 -18.76
CA ASP A 326 33.62 27.32 -19.44
C ASP A 326 35.09 27.79 -19.27
N GLY A 327 35.28 28.90 -18.54
CA GLY A 327 36.57 29.56 -18.35
C GLY A 327 36.96 30.57 -19.44
N ALA A 328 36.17 30.69 -20.51
CA ALA A 328 36.32 31.69 -21.58
C ALA A 328 35.11 32.63 -21.66
N THR A 329 33.90 32.08 -21.60
CA THR A 329 32.61 32.78 -21.59
C THR A 329 31.99 32.69 -20.19
N LYS A 330 31.41 33.79 -19.71
CA LYS A 330 30.92 33.95 -18.33
C LYS A 330 29.40 33.85 -18.25
N ASP A 331 28.87 33.14 -17.27
CA ASP A 331 27.44 32.99 -16.97
C ASP A 331 26.63 32.46 -18.18
N MET A 332 27.23 31.67 -19.09
CA MET A 332 26.51 31.13 -20.25
C MET A 332 25.50 30.05 -19.84
N GLY A 333 25.76 29.40 -18.71
CA GLY A 333 24.98 28.28 -18.21
C GLY A 333 25.35 26.94 -18.86
N LYS A 334 25.07 25.86 -18.13
CA LYS A 334 25.29 24.46 -18.55
C LYS A 334 24.14 23.59 -18.09
N ALA A 335 23.97 22.46 -18.77
CA ALA A 335 23.23 21.32 -18.25
C ALA A 335 24.06 20.04 -18.40
N TRP A 336 23.82 19.06 -17.53
CA TRP A 336 24.39 17.72 -17.60
C TRP A 336 23.29 16.69 -17.69
N MET A 337 23.57 15.62 -18.43
CA MET A 337 22.77 14.41 -18.46
C MET A 337 23.57 13.29 -17.79
N LEU A 338 22.97 12.60 -16.84
CA LEU A 338 23.53 11.39 -16.21
C LEU A 338 22.51 10.28 -16.34
N TYR A 339 22.95 9.09 -16.72
CA TYR A 339 22.12 7.89 -16.63
C TYR A 339 22.11 7.33 -15.22
N ALA A 340 20.99 6.73 -14.82
CA ALA A 340 20.86 6.15 -13.50
C ALA A 340 21.88 5.02 -13.24
N SER A 341 22.25 4.24 -14.28
CA SER A 341 23.28 3.19 -14.16
C SER A 341 24.71 3.71 -13.91
N THR A 342 24.98 5.00 -14.15
CA THR A 342 26.29 5.63 -13.93
C THR A 342 26.40 6.33 -12.58
N LEU A 343 25.28 6.44 -11.85
CA LEU A 343 25.23 7.01 -10.49
C LEU A 343 26.01 6.13 -9.49
N VAL A 344 26.71 6.79 -8.58
CA VAL A 344 27.50 6.13 -7.52
C VAL A 344 27.22 6.82 -6.20
N ALA A 345 26.85 6.03 -5.19
CA ALA A 345 26.55 6.49 -3.84
C ALA A 345 27.65 7.38 -3.23
N GLY A 346 27.22 8.45 -2.55
CA GLY A 346 28.07 9.44 -1.89
C GLY A 346 28.15 10.78 -2.60
N GLU A 347 29.07 11.62 -2.12
CA GLU A 347 29.21 13.02 -2.54
C GLU A 347 30.25 13.17 -3.66
N SER A 348 29.92 13.84 -4.76
CA SER A 348 30.83 14.04 -5.90
C SER A 348 30.52 15.29 -6.75
N ALA A 349 31.56 15.85 -7.36
CA ALA A 349 31.40 16.91 -8.36
C ALA A 349 30.69 16.35 -9.59
N VAL A 350 29.73 17.08 -10.15
CA VAL A 350 28.94 16.63 -11.31
C VAL A 350 29.86 16.37 -12.52
N ALA A 351 29.75 15.16 -13.06
CA ALA A 351 30.46 14.71 -14.24
C ALA A 351 29.49 13.90 -15.10
N GLY A 352 28.71 14.60 -15.91
CA GLY A 352 27.67 13.98 -16.73
C GLY A 352 28.21 13.13 -17.88
N ASP A 353 27.45 12.10 -18.23
CA ASP A 353 27.58 11.34 -19.47
C ASP A 353 27.39 12.28 -20.67
N GLY A 354 26.45 13.23 -20.56
CA GLY A 354 26.27 14.36 -21.46
C GLY A 354 26.62 15.70 -20.81
N THR A 355 27.10 16.66 -21.62
CA THR A 355 27.34 18.04 -21.17
C THR A 355 26.92 19.03 -22.26
N TYR A 356 26.00 19.90 -21.91
CA TYR A 356 25.32 20.89 -22.76
C TYR A 356 25.62 22.29 -22.23
N ARG A 357 25.70 23.31 -23.10
CA ARG A 357 25.99 24.70 -22.69
C ARG A 357 25.36 25.75 -23.59
N GLY A 358 25.21 26.97 -23.06
CA GLY A 358 24.84 28.17 -23.83
C GLY A 358 25.87 28.57 -24.88
N GLU A 359 25.53 29.54 -25.73
CA GLU A 359 26.42 30.04 -26.78
C GLU A 359 27.25 31.23 -26.30
N ASP A 360 26.60 32.19 -25.63
CA ASP A 360 27.14 33.51 -25.32
C ASP A 360 27.08 33.85 -23.81
N ALA A 361 27.73 34.95 -23.44
CA ALA A 361 27.88 35.32 -22.03
C ALA A 361 26.56 35.83 -21.45
N SER A 362 26.20 35.34 -20.26
CA SER A 362 24.97 35.65 -19.54
C SER A 362 23.67 35.06 -20.11
N ASP A 363 23.72 34.16 -21.11
CA ASP A 363 22.55 33.48 -21.69
C ASP A 363 21.68 32.71 -20.66
N ARG A 364 22.31 32.21 -19.59
CA ARG A 364 21.72 31.34 -18.55
C ARG A 364 21.09 30.04 -19.05
N PHE A 365 21.77 29.35 -19.95
CA PHE A 365 21.39 28.01 -20.38
C PHE A 365 21.25 27.05 -19.20
N GLY A 366 20.14 26.31 -19.12
CA GLY A 366 19.86 25.42 -17.99
C GLY A 366 19.20 26.12 -16.79
N LEU A 367 18.63 27.32 -16.99
CA LEU A 367 17.78 27.95 -15.97
C LEU A 367 16.46 27.19 -15.82
N SER A 368 15.78 26.91 -16.94
CA SER A 368 14.60 26.03 -16.95
C SER A 368 14.88 24.83 -17.85
N ILE A 369 14.44 23.66 -17.39
CA ILE A 369 14.60 22.36 -18.03
C ILE A 369 13.29 21.60 -17.86
N SER A 370 12.83 20.92 -18.90
CA SER A 370 11.62 20.09 -18.87
C SER A 370 11.82 18.78 -19.61
N TYR A 371 11.01 17.79 -19.23
CA TYR A 371 10.74 16.59 -20.02
C TYR A 371 10.18 16.99 -21.39
N GLY A 372 10.68 16.35 -22.46
CA GLY A 372 10.28 16.64 -23.84
C GLY A 372 9.35 15.61 -24.47
N GLY A 373 9.28 14.37 -23.95
CA GLY A 373 8.72 13.24 -24.69
C GLY A 373 9.58 12.85 -25.90
N ASP A 374 9.12 11.90 -26.73
CA ASP A 374 9.85 11.46 -27.93
C ASP A 374 9.65 12.45 -29.10
N LEU A 375 10.39 13.57 -29.05
CA LEU A 375 10.31 14.65 -30.03
C LEU A 375 10.88 14.25 -31.39
N ASN A 376 11.88 13.36 -31.41
CA ASN A 376 12.58 12.98 -32.62
C ASN A 376 12.06 11.68 -33.27
N ARG A 377 11.22 10.91 -32.56
CA ARG A 377 10.60 9.63 -32.95
C ARG A 377 11.62 8.49 -33.04
N ASP A 378 12.46 8.33 -32.01
CA ASP A 378 13.39 7.20 -31.84
C ASP A 378 13.08 6.27 -30.65
N ASP A 379 11.83 6.33 -30.15
CA ASP A 379 11.28 5.57 -29.03
C ASP A 379 12.00 5.87 -27.69
N LEU A 380 12.54 7.09 -27.54
CA LEU A 380 13.23 7.59 -26.34
C LEU A 380 12.76 8.99 -25.95
N ASP A 381 12.83 9.27 -24.66
CA ASP A 381 12.48 10.57 -24.09
C ASP A 381 13.57 11.61 -24.39
N ASP A 382 13.18 12.69 -25.06
CA ASP A 382 14.01 13.88 -25.28
C ASP A 382 13.77 14.93 -24.18
N PHE A 383 14.58 15.99 -24.17
CA PHE A 383 14.51 17.04 -23.15
C PHE A 383 14.68 18.44 -23.70
N ILE A 384 14.15 19.42 -22.96
CA ILE A 384 14.08 20.82 -23.35
C ILE A 384 14.91 21.64 -22.38
N VAL A 385 15.74 22.56 -22.88
CA VAL A 385 16.52 23.50 -22.07
C VAL A 385 16.38 24.93 -22.58
N ALA A 386 16.14 25.87 -21.68
CA ALA A 386 16.09 27.30 -22.00
C ALA A 386 17.37 28.07 -21.66
N SER A 387 17.60 29.12 -22.45
CA SER A 387 18.51 30.25 -22.25
C SER A 387 17.69 31.54 -22.24
N PRO A 388 17.05 31.94 -21.12
CA PRO A 388 16.09 33.06 -21.11
C PRO A 388 16.73 34.40 -21.45
N LEU A 389 18.05 34.56 -21.25
CA LEU A 389 18.74 35.82 -21.52
C LEU A 389 19.43 35.85 -22.89
N TRP A 390 19.20 34.85 -23.75
CA TRP A 390 19.77 34.82 -25.10
C TRP A 390 19.36 36.04 -25.95
N ASP A 391 20.33 36.66 -26.59
CA ASP A 391 20.17 37.78 -27.53
C ASP A 391 19.92 37.25 -28.96
N ASN A 392 18.86 37.72 -29.65
CA ASN A 392 18.55 37.18 -30.99
C ASN A 392 19.45 37.75 -32.12
N ASP A 393 20.68 37.23 -32.27
CA ASP A 393 21.56 37.56 -33.41
C ASP A 393 21.13 36.88 -34.72
N VAL A 394 19.97 37.29 -35.23
CA VAL A 394 19.72 37.24 -36.67
C VAL A 394 20.49 38.39 -37.31
N THR A 395 21.27 38.10 -38.35
CA THR A 395 22.22 38.97 -39.10
C THR A 395 21.73 40.32 -39.67
N THR A 396 20.59 40.83 -39.21
CA THR A 396 19.96 42.12 -39.53
C THR A 396 20.03 43.10 -38.35
N SER A 397 19.94 44.42 -38.63
CA SER A 397 20.44 45.47 -37.73
C SER A 397 19.58 45.83 -36.50
N THR A 398 18.88 44.87 -35.89
CA THR A 398 18.09 45.05 -34.66
C THR A 398 18.11 43.75 -33.84
N THR A 399 19.18 43.54 -33.08
CA THR A 399 19.26 42.50 -32.04
C THR A 399 18.25 42.81 -30.94
N ALA A 400 17.31 41.91 -30.70
CA ALA A 400 16.42 41.95 -29.55
C ALA A 400 17.15 41.28 -28.37
N ALA A 401 17.58 42.11 -27.42
CA ALA A 401 18.41 41.66 -26.30
C ALA A 401 17.57 40.96 -25.22
N ASN A 402 18.07 39.86 -24.65
CA ASN A 402 17.35 38.97 -23.73
C ASN A 402 15.97 38.55 -24.27
N ALA A 403 15.91 38.16 -25.54
CA ALA A 403 14.67 37.65 -26.15
C ALA A 403 14.32 36.25 -25.64
N GLY A 404 15.36 35.46 -25.33
CA GLY A 404 15.24 34.07 -24.88
C GLY A 404 15.31 33.06 -26.03
N GLN A 405 15.79 31.87 -25.70
CA GLN A 405 15.88 30.72 -26.60
C GLN A 405 15.53 29.45 -25.84
N ILE A 406 14.82 28.52 -26.48
CA ILE A 406 14.52 27.19 -25.96
C ILE A 406 15.03 26.19 -26.98
N CYS A 407 15.76 25.16 -26.55
CA CYS A 407 16.35 24.16 -27.43
C CYS A 407 16.02 22.74 -26.96
N MET A 408 15.77 21.86 -27.93
CA MET A 408 15.40 20.46 -27.75
C MET A 408 16.61 19.57 -28.01
N TYR A 409 16.88 18.63 -27.11
CA TYR A 409 18.04 17.74 -27.14
C TYR A 409 17.58 16.31 -26.96
N SER A 410 18.25 15.37 -27.64
CA SER A 410 17.84 13.98 -27.54
C SER A 410 18.30 13.32 -26.24
N GLY A 411 17.48 12.41 -25.72
CA GLY A 411 17.87 11.46 -24.66
C GLY A 411 18.73 10.30 -25.17
N ALA A 412 19.02 10.22 -26.47
CA ALA A 412 19.97 9.28 -27.04
C ALA A 412 21.40 9.85 -27.11
N GLU A 413 22.41 8.97 -26.98
CA GLU A 413 23.80 9.22 -27.41
C GLU A 413 24.41 10.54 -26.88
N PRO A 414 24.62 10.68 -25.56
CA PRO A 414 24.94 11.95 -24.93
C PRO A 414 26.27 12.53 -25.44
N GLY A 415 26.22 13.82 -25.80
CA GLY A 415 27.37 14.53 -26.34
C GLY A 415 28.20 15.27 -25.29
N VAL A 416 29.48 15.49 -25.59
CA VAL A 416 30.38 16.32 -24.77
C VAL A 416 30.48 17.72 -25.36
N ASN A 417 30.08 18.74 -24.59
CA ASN A 417 30.05 20.15 -25.00
C ASN A 417 29.08 20.46 -26.17
N VAL A 418 27.90 19.85 -26.14
CA VAL A 418 26.78 20.11 -27.05
C VAL A 418 26.32 21.57 -26.91
N THR A 419 25.96 22.20 -28.03
CA THR A 419 25.46 23.58 -28.07
C THR A 419 24.07 23.66 -28.72
N PRO A 420 23.33 24.78 -28.60
CA PRO A 420 22.15 25.07 -29.40
C PRO A 420 22.24 24.80 -30.91
N ARG A 421 23.45 24.78 -31.50
CA ARG A 421 23.64 24.44 -32.94
C ARG A 421 23.60 22.95 -33.23
N ASP A 422 23.78 22.13 -32.21
CA ASP A 422 23.77 20.67 -32.25
C ASP A 422 22.43 20.10 -31.72
N ALA A 423 21.52 20.96 -31.26
CA ALA A 423 20.17 20.63 -30.83
C ALA A 423 19.31 20.08 -31.98
N LEU A 424 18.29 19.29 -31.64
CA LEU A 424 17.27 18.80 -32.58
C LEU A 424 16.57 20.00 -33.26
N ALA A 425 16.19 20.98 -32.44
CA ALA A 425 15.66 22.26 -32.85
C ALA A 425 15.85 23.31 -31.74
N CYS A 426 15.58 24.57 -32.07
CA CYS A 426 15.38 25.62 -31.09
C CYS A 426 14.24 26.56 -31.50
N ILE A 427 13.45 27.00 -30.53
CA ILE A 427 12.52 28.13 -30.62
C ILE A 427 13.25 29.39 -30.20
N ARG A 428 13.02 30.49 -30.91
CA ARG A 428 13.66 31.79 -30.65
C ARG A 428 12.64 32.85 -30.24
N GLY A 429 12.92 33.57 -29.16
CA GLY A 429 12.23 34.81 -28.83
C GLY A 429 12.45 35.87 -29.92
N THR A 430 11.38 36.56 -30.32
CA THR A 430 11.43 37.59 -31.38
C THR A 430 11.49 39.01 -30.82
N THR A 431 10.97 39.22 -29.60
CA THR A 431 10.84 40.54 -28.96
C THR A 431 11.88 40.74 -27.85
N ALA A 432 12.33 41.98 -27.67
CA ALA A 432 13.43 42.30 -26.79
C ALA A 432 13.00 42.31 -25.32
N SER A 433 13.75 41.59 -24.49
CA SER A 433 13.54 41.42 -23.05
C SER A 433 12.35 40.53 -22.67
N ASP A 434 11.73 39.83 -23.62
CA ASP A 434 10.64 38.87 -23.37
C ASP A 434 11.10 37.62 -22.61
N GLN A 435 12.40 37.30 -22.62
CA GLN A 435 13.00 36.23 -21.82
C GLN A 435 12.24 34.89 -21.89
N ILE A 436 11.85 34.46 -23.10
CA ILE A 436 11.07 33.24 -23.27
C ILE A 436 11.83 32.02 -22.76
N GLY A 437 11.11 31.11 -22.07
CA GLY A 437 11.69 29.95 -21.40
C GLY A 437 12.21 30.24 -19.99
N ASN A 438 11.78 31.35 -19.38
CA ASN A 438 12.02 31.61 -17.95
C ASN A 438 11.46 30.45 -17.10
N THR A 439 10.27 29.99 -17.45
CA THR A 439 9.68 28.71 -17.05
C THR A 439 9.35 27.87 -18.28
N ILE A 440 9.35 26.55 -18.12
CA ILE A 440 8.95 25.57 -19.14
C ILE A 440 8.13 24.50 -18.41
N ALA A 441 7.02 24.07 -18.99
CA ALA A 441 6.27 22.90 -18.55
C ALA A 441 6.06 21.94 -19.71
N SER A 442 6.12 20.63 -19.42
CA SER A 442 5.37 19.64 -20.18
C SER A 442 3.95 19.65 -19.65
N LEU A 443 2.98 19.60 -20.56
CA LEU A 443 1.57 19.76 -20.22
C LEU A 443 0.79 18.43 -20.18
N GLY A 444 1.33 17.37 -20.77
CA GLY A 444 0.52 16.20 -21.15
C GLY A 444 -0.04 16.37 -22.56
N ASP A 445 -0.98 15.53 -22.98
CA ASP A 445 -1.69 15.56 -24.26
C ASP A 445 -3.01 16.35 -24.13
N ILE A 446 -2.90 17.67 -24.19
CA ILE A 446 -4.01 18.63 -23.98
C ILE A 446 -4.99 18.67 -25.18
N ASN A 447 -4.64 18.01 -26.28
CA ASN A 447 -5.37 18.10 -27.55
C ASN A 447 -5.79 16.73 -28.15
N GLY A 448 -5.29 15.62 -27.58
CA GLY A 448 -5.68 14.24 -27.89
C GLY A 448 -4.99 13.63 -29.11
N GLU A 449 -3.75 14.03 -29.39
CA GLU A 449 -2.95 13.52 -30.52
C GLU A 449 -1.94 12.43 -30.14
N GLY A 450 -1.79 12.14 -28.85
CA GLY A 450 -0.96 11.08 -28.29
C GLY A 450 0.51 11.45 -28.16
N SER A 451 0.83 12.73 -27.99
CA SER A 451 2.20 13.24 -27.74
C SER A 451 2.11 14.43 -26.78
N PRO A 452 3.07 14.61 -25.86
CA PRO A 452 2.98 15.66 -24.85
C PRO A 452 3.23 17.04 -25.46
N ASP A 453 2.31 17.97 -25.20
CA ASP A 453 2.42 19.39 -25.48
C ASP A 453 3.31 20.11 -24.46
N HIS A 454 3.75 21.34 -24.80
CA HIS A 454 4.61 22.14 -23.92
C HIS A 454 4.20 23.61 -23.85
N ALA A 455 4.44 24.20 -22.68
CA ALA A 455 4.26 25.62 -22.43
C ALA A 455 5.57 26.32 -22.05
N PHE A 456 5.70 27.58 -22.46
CA PHE A 456 6.88 28.42 -22.27
C PHE A 456 6.50 29.77 -21.65
N GLY A 457 7.03 30.07 -20.47
CA GLY A 457 6.76 31.32 -19.76
C GLY A 457 7.66 32.49 -20.13
N SER A 458 7.10 33.69 -19.99
CA SER A 458 7.70 34.99 -20.27
C SER A 458 7.31 35.98 -19.16
N THR A 459 8.05 35.94 -18.05
CA THR A 459 7.75 36.76 -16.85
C THR A 459 8.78 37.87 -16.66
N ILE A 460 8.33 39.13 -16.78
CA ILE A 460 9.14 40.34 -16.49
C ILE A 460 8.34 41.37 -15.72
N SER A 461 8.93 41.97 -14.68
CA SER A 461 8.33 43.10 -13.98
C SER A 461 7.93 44.25 -14.94
N GLY A 462 6.69 44.73 -14.79
CA GLY A 462 6.08 45.74 -15.64
C GLY A 462 5.31 45.21 -16.85
N THR A 463 5.38 43.90 -17.15
CA THR A 463 4.51 43.20 -18.10
C THR A 463 3.38 42.47 -17.35
N THR A 464 2.45 41.88 -18.11
CA THR A 464 1.39 41.00 -17.62
C THR A 464 1.87 39.60 -17.24
N GLY A 465 3.06 39.20 -17.72
CA GLY A 465 3.38 37.79 -17.91
C GLY A 465 2.67 37.23 -19.16
N ALA A 466 3.26 36.23 -19.80
CA ALA A 466 2.65 35.50 -20.91
C ALA A 466 3.12 34.04 -20.96
N VAL A 467 2.19 33.14 -21.30
CA VAL A 467 2.47 31.73 -21.62
C VAL A 467 2.36 31.55 -23.12
N TRP A 468 3.28 30.78 -23.71
CA TRP A 468 3.19 30.31 -25.08
C TRP A 468 3.05 28.79 -25.11
N VAL A 469 1.97 28.29 -25.71
CA VAL A 469 1.65 26.86 -25.81
C VAL A 469 1.96 26.36 -27.22
N GLY A 470 2.66 25.23 -27.29
CA GLY A 470 2.96 24.51 -28.53
C GLY A 470 2.51 23.08 -28.41
N PHE A 471 1.73 22.63 -29.39
CA PHE A 471 1.14 21.30 -29.37
C PHE A 471 2.20 20.24 -29.74
N ASP A 472 2.48 20.08 -31.04
CA ASP A 472 3.72 19.44 -31.51
C ASP A 472 4.92 20.40 -31.37
N LEU A 473 6.00 19.99 -30.68
CA LEU A 473 7.27 20.72 -30.73
C LEU A 473 8.02 20.48 -32.05
N PRO A 474 8.66 21.51 -32.62
CA PRO A 474 9.19 21.43 -33.96
C PRO A 474 10.53 20.68 -33.99
N THR A 475 10.71 19.83 -35.01
CA THR A 475 12.03 19.27 -35.39
C THR A 475 12.83 20.22 -36.31
N THR A 476 12.45 21.51 -36.35
CA THR A 476 13.11 22.57 -37.11
C THR A 476 13.08 23.89 -36.34
N TRP A 477 13.96 24.82 -36.71
CA TRP A 477 14.09 26.10 -36.01
C TRP A 477 12.91 27.02 -36.32
N LEU A 478 12.12 27.35 -35.30
CA LEU A 478 10.97 28.27 -35.38
C LEU A 478 11.19 29.54 -34.55
N ASP A 479 10.35 30.54 -34.79
CA ASP A 479 10.23 31.73 -33.96
C ASP A 479 9.00 31.61 -33.05
N ILE A 480 9.05 32.17 -31.84
CA ILE A 480 7.98 32.00 -30.83
C ILE A 480 6.60 32.49 -31.31
N ASP A 481 6.57 33.45 -32.24
CA ASP A 481 5.33 33.99 -32.85
C ASP A 481 4.54 32.96 -33.70
N GLU A 482 5.03 31.72 -33.84
CA GLU A 482 4.31 30.59 -34.44
C GLU A 482 3.47 29.78 -33.44
N PHE A 483 3.60 30.07 -32.13
CA PHE A 483 2.94 29.36 -31.02
C PHE A 483 1.67 30.09 -30.54
N HIS A 484 0.82 29.39 -29.79
CA HIS A 484 -0.39 29.98 -29.20
C HIS A 484 -0.04 30.81 -27.96
N ARG A 485 -0.61 32.01 -27.81
CA ARG A 485 -0.25 32.95 -26.74
C ARG A 485 -1.40 33.14 -25.75
N LEU A 486 -1.08 33.15 -24.47
CA LEU A 486 -1.95 33.50 -23.36
C LEU A 486 -1.33 34.66 -22.57
N ASP A 487 -1.96 35.84 -22.58
CA ASP A 487 -1.52 36.99 -21.76
C ASP A 487 -2.17 37.01 -20.36
N GLY A 488 -1.38 37.37 -19.35
CA GLY A 488 -1.85 37.61 -17.96
C GLY A 488 -2.81 38.80 -17.82
N GLU A 489 -3.64 38.80 -16.77
CA GLU A 489 -4.72 39.79 -16.61
C GLU A 489 -4.23 41.25 -16.44
N SER A 490 -3.21 41.45 -15.61
CA SER A 490 -2.71 42.78 -15.24
C SER A 490 -1.20 42.83 -15.02
N LYS A 491 -0.66 44.05 -15.05
CA LYS A 491 0.79 44.28 -14.99
C LYS A 491 1.32 44.01 -13.59
N ASN A 492 2.39 43.21 -13.53
CA ASN A 492 2.96 42.63 -12.31
C ASN A 492 2.09 41.56 -11.66
N ASP A 493 1.12 40.97 -12.36
CA ASP A 493 0.48 39.74 -11.88
C ASP A 493 1.44 38.54 -11.97
N PHE A 494 2.48 38.66 -12.81
CA PHE A 494 3.53 37.65 -13.05
C PHE A 494 2.99 36.30 -13.54
N ALA A 495 1.97 36.32 -14.41
CA ALA A 495 1.47 35.10 -15.05
C ALA A 495 2.62 34.33 -15.75
N SER A 496 2.65 33.00 -15.58
CA SER A 496 3.72 32.07 -15.97
C SER A 496 4.92 31.95 -15.02
N GLU A 497 4.92 32.63 -13.87
CA GLU A 497 5.90 32.35 -12.79
C GLU A 497 5.66 30.96 -12.16
N GLY A 498 4.39 30.59 -11.98
CA GLY A 498 3.97 29.18 -11.88
C GLY A 498 3.50 28.69 -13.25
N LEU A 499 3.97 27.52 -13.68
CA LEU A 499 3.55 26.89 -14.93
C LEU A 499 3.76 25.37 -14.84
N ALA A 500 2.71 24.58 -15.04
CA ALA A 500 2.73 23.12 -15.03
C ALA A 500 1.61 22.54 -15.90
N GLY A 501 1.75 21.29 -16.36
CA GLY A 501 0.59 20.45 -16.67
C GLY A 501 -0.14 20.08 -15.38
N ALA A 502 -1.46 19.95 -15.45
CA ALA A 502 -2.30 19.53 -14.34
C ALA A 502 -2.53 18.01 -14.31
N GLY A 503 -2.52 17.37 -15.48
CA GLY A 503 -3.23 16.10 -15.70
C GLY A 503 -4.64 16.36 -16.27
N ASP A 504 -5.43 15.32 -16.46
CA ASP A 504 -6.86 15.40 -16.82
C ASP A 504 -7.67 15.70 -15.54
N VAL A 505 -7.74 16.98 -15.15
CA VAL A 505 -8.32 17.36 -13.85
C VAL A 505 -9.83 17.60 -13.92
N ASP A 506 -10.48 17.47 -15.08
CA ASP A 506 -11.94 17.49 -15.20
C ASP A 506 -12.58 16.15 -15.66
N GLY A 507 -11.75 15.18 -16.06
CA GLY A 507 -12.14 13.81 -16.39
C GLY A 507 -12.71 13.66 -17.80
N ASP A 508 -12.38 14.55 -18.74
CA ASP A 508 -12.85 14.51 -20.13
C ASP A 508 -11.91 13.75 -21.09
N GLY A 509 -10.71 13.38 -20.62
CA GLY A 509 -9.72 12.57 -21.34
C GLY A 509 -8.62 13.38 -22.04
N TYR A 510 -8.42 14.64 -21.66
CA TYR A 510 -7.40 15.54 -22.18
C TYR A 510 -6.67 16.21 -21.02
N ASP A 511 -5.35 16.38 -21.14
CA ASP A 511 -4.59 17.02 -20.06
C ASP A 511 -4.82 18.56 -20.00
N ASP A 512 -4.74 19.14 -18.80
CA ASP A 512 -5.02 20.55 -18.54
C ASP A 512 -3.76 21.36 -18.16
N ILE A 513 -3.87 22.70 -18.19
CA ILE A 513 -2.76 23.62 -17.92
C ILE A 513 -2.98 24.40 -16.62
N LEU A 514 -1.97 24.43 -15.74
CA LEU A 514 -1.91 25.32 -14.59
C LEU A 514 -1.03 26.54 -14.88
N VAL A 515 -1.59 27.74 -14.74
CA VAL A 515 -0.84 29.00 -14.82
C VAL A 515 -0.96 29.75 -13.50
N GLY A 516 0.17 29.98 -12.83
CA GLY A 516 0.28 30.79 -11.62
C GLY A 516 0.58 32.26 -11.91
N ALA A 517 0.00 33.14 -11.09
CA ALA A 517 0.16 34.60 -11.15
C ALA A 517 0.23 35.19 -9.72
N PRO A 518 1.37 35.07 -9.02
CA PRO A 518 1.48 35.39 -7.59
C PRO A 518 1.25 36.87 -7.24
N GLY A 519 1.52 37.81 -8.17
CA GLY A 519 1.29 39.25 -7.96
C GLY A 519 -0.13 39.72 -8.28
N TYR A 520 -1.06 38.80 -8.52
CA TYR A 520 -2.42 39.13 -8.92
C TYR A 520 -3.12 40.07 -7.92
N ASP A 521 -3.81 41.07 -8.49
CA ASP A 521 -4.67 42.08 -7.86
C ASP A 521 -4.03 43.37 -7.30
N LEU A 522 -2.70 43.50 -7.35
CA LEU A 522 -1.90 44.65 -6.86
C LEU A 522 -1.79 44.77 -5.32
N GLU A 523 -2.44 43.89 -4.56
CA GLU A 523 -2.14 43.65 -3.14
C GLU A 523 -1.49 42.25 -2.96
N ASP A 524 -0.92 41.70 -4.05
CA ASP A 524 -0.14 40.45 -4.11
C ASP A 524 -0.85 39.24 -3.45
N ARG A 525 -2.19 39.16 -3.64
CA ARG A 525 -3.02 38.02 -3.20
C ARG A 525 -2.73 36.74 -3.97
N GLY A 526 -2.36 36.90 -5.24
CA GLY A 526 -2.09 35.77 -6.13
C GLY A 526 -3.34 35.09 -6.68
N ALA A 527 -3.16 34.42 -7.83
CA ALA A 527 -4.17 33.61 -8.49
C ALA A 527 -3.53 32.44 -9.25
N VAL A 528 -4.33 31.37 -9.43
CA VAL A 528 -4.03 30.26 -10.33
C VAL A 528 -5.19 30.09 -11.31
N TYR A 529 -4.85 29.84 -12.57
CA TYR A 529 -5.76 29.61 -13.68
C TYR A 529 -5.61 28.15 -14.10
N VAL A 530 -6.72 27.40 -14.08
CA VAL A 530 -6.81 26.05 -14.66
C VAL A 530 -7.43 26.23 -16.04
N VAL A 531 -6.61 26.07 -17.08
CA VAL A 531 -7.04 26.21 -18.48
C VAL A 531 -7.23 24.81 -19.04
N LEU A 532 -8.49 24.48 -19.30
CA LEU A 532 -8.89 23.13 -19.72
C LEU A 532 -8.44 22.82 -21.15
N GLY A 533 -8.08 21.56 -21.38
CA GLY A 533 -7.72 20.98 -22.67
C GLY A 533 -8.94 20.75 -23.59
N GLY A 534 -8.82 19.75 -24.46
CA GLY A 534 -9.94 19.21 -25.23
C GLY A 534 -9.81 19.35 -26.76
N ALA A 535 -10.63 18.59 -27.49
CA ALA A 535 -10.62 18.53 -28.96
C ALA A 535 -10.79 19.90 -29.68
N ASP A 536 -11.44 20.86 -29.04
CA ASP A 536 -11.68 22.22 -29.56
C ASP A 536 -10.75 23.28 -28.91
N VAL A 537 -9.69 22.88 -28.16
CA VAL A 537 -8.81 23.80 -27.41
C VAL A 537 -8.20 24.92 -28.28
N PHE A 538 -7.96 24.63 -29.56
CA PHE A 538 -7.58 25.59 -30.61
C PHE A 538 -8.49 26.82 -30.69
N ASP A 539 -9.81 26.68 -30.51
CA ASP A 539 -10.78 27.78 -30.59
C ASP A 539 -10.75 28.68 -29.32
N TYR A 540 -10.18 28.21 -28.21
CA TYR A 540 -9.90 29.03 -27.03
C TYR A 540 -8.68 29.93 -27.26
N PHE A 541 -7.58 29.38 -27.79
CA PHE A 541 -6.35 30.13 -28.08
C PHE A 541 -6.50 31.23 -29.13
N LEU A 542 -7.56 31.22 -29.95
CA LEU A 542 -7.86 32.31 -30.90
C LEU A 542 -8.44 33.58 -30.24
N GLN A 543 -8.51 33.63 -28.90
CA GLN A 543 -9.10 34.74 -28.14
C GLN A 543 -8.06 35.58 -27.36
N ASP A 544 -6.76 35.23 -27.44
CA ASP A 544 -5.56 35.96 -26.99
C ASP A 544 -5.44 36.38 -25.49
N ASP A 545 -6.53 36.39 -24.70
CA ASP A 545 -6.55 36.83 -23.29
C ASP A 545 -6.99 35.69 -22.34
N LEU A 546 -6.23 35.43 -21.25
CA LEU A 546 -6.64 34.44 -20.21
C LEU A 546 -8.06 34.72 -19.68
N ILE A 547 -8.40 36.00 -19.47
CA ILE A 547 -9.71 36.51 -19.00
C ILE A 547 -10.92 35.98 -19.79
N LEU A 548 -10.73 35.52 -21.04
CA LEU A 548 -11.80 35.14 -21.95
C LEU A 548 -11.97 33.61 -22.13
N ILE A 549 -11.04 32.81 -21.61
CA ILE A 549 -11.10 31.34 -21.70
C ILE A 549 -12.05 30.80 -20.62
N GLN A 550 -12.66 29.63 -20.85
CA GLN A 550 -13.48 28.96 -19.83
C GLN A 550 -12.60 28.27 -18.79
N HIS A 551 -11.89 29.08 -17.99
CA HIS A 551 -10.97 28.59 -16.96
C HIS A 551 -11.62 28.57 -15.56
N THR A 552 -11.16 27.67 -14.70
CA THR A 552 -11.33 27.83 -13.25
C THR A 552 -10.30 28.86 -12.78
N ARG A 553 -10.66 29.76 -11.86
CA ARG A 553 -9.71 30.71 -11.25
C ARG A 553 -9.74 30.61 -9.74
N LEU A 554 -8.65 30.13 -9.18
CA LEU A 554 -8.35 30.12 -7.75
C LEU A 554 -7.71 31.47 -7.40
N VAL A 555 -8.10 32.05 -6.27
CA VAL A 555 -7.59 33.36 -5.80
C VAL A 555 -7.22 33.25 -4.33
N GLY A 556 -6.06 33.81 -3.96
CA GLY A 556 -5.56 33.77 -2.58
C GLY A 556 -6.47 34.48 -1.57
N GLU A 557 -6.35 34.08 -0.30
CA GLU A 557 -7.24 34.50 0.78
C GLU A 557 -7.07 35.98 1.13
N ASN A 558 -5.82 36.44 1.28
CA ASN A 558 -5.44 37.75 1.82
C ASN A 558 -4.32 38.40 0.99
N PRO A 559 -4.15 39.74 1.10
CA PRO A 559 -2.95 40.44 0.63
C PRO A 559 -1.65 39.81 1.08
N ASP A 560 -0.63 39.90 0.23
CA ASP A 560 0.72 39.37 0.44
C ASP A 560 0.80 37.83 0.61
N ASP A 561 -0.27 37.05 0.37
CA ASP A 561 -0.27 35.57 0.45
C ASP A 561 0.49 34.90 -0.72
N GLU A 562 0.69 35.60 -1.85
CA GLU A 562 1.45 35.16 -3.04
C GLU A 562 0.99 33.81 -3.66
N LEU A 563 -0.32 33.54 -3.72
CA LEU A 563 -0.84 32.31 -4.36
C LEU A 563 -0.42 32.22 -5.84
N GLY A 564 0.43 31.26 -6.19
CA GLY A 564 0.91 31.15 -7.58
C GLY A 564 1.87 30.01 -7.88
N VAL A 565 2.31 29.24 -6.89
CA VAL A 565 3.08 28.00 -7.14
C VAL A 565 2.09 26.90 -7.52
N VAL A 566 2.41 26.07 -8.52
CA VAL A 566 1.48 25.08 -9.09
C VAL A 566 2.16 23.74 -9.39
N SER A 567 1.41 22.65 -9.28
CA SER A 567 1.71 21.34 -9.85
C SER A 567 0.42 20.55 -10.04
N GLY A 568 0.34 19.74 -11.10
CA GLY A 568 -0.52 18.57 -11.08
C GLY A 568 -0.08 17.63 -9.96
N ALA A 569 -1.04 17.04 -9.26
CA ALA A 569 -0.77 16.01 -8.25
C ALA A 569 -0.84 14.60 -8.84
N GLY A 570 -1.44 14.45 -10.03
CA GLY A 570 -1.95 13.18 -10.51
C GLY A 570 -3.20 12.76 -9.73
N ASP A 571 -3.80 11.63 -10.08
CA ASP A 571 -4.85 10.96 -9.31
C ASP A 571 -4.34 10.57 -7.90
N PHE A 572 -4.40 11.51 -6.95
CA PHE A 572 -3.76 11.40 -5.62
C PHE A 572 -4.63 10.64 -4.62
N ASN A 573 -5.93 10.59 -4.90
CA ASN A 573 -6.94 9.87 -4.12
C ASN A 573 -7.34 8.50 -4.73
N LEU A 574 -6.88 8.18 -5.95
CA LEU A 574 -7.20 6.97 -6.72
C LEU A 574 -8.68 6.84 -7.16
N ASP A 575 -9.40 7.96 -7.38
CA ASP A 575 -10.75 7.97 -7.93
C ASP A 575 -10.82 7.87 -9.47
N GLY A 576 -9.68 8.08 -10.14
CA GLY A 576 -9.52 7.97 -11.59
C GLY A 576 -9.61 9.30 -12.35
N VAL A 577 -9.52 10.44 -11.67
CA VAL A 577 -9.38 11.79 -12.24
C VAL A 577 -8.11 12.42 -11.63
N ASP A 578 -7.37 13.23 -12.40
CA ASP A 578 -6.16 13.85 -11.83
C ASP A 578 -6.51 15.00 -10.87
N ASP A 579 -5.70 15.12 -9.81
CA ASP A 579 -5.81 16.17 -8.81
C ASP A 579 -4.79 17.30 -9.05
N LEU A 580 -4.97 18.44 -8.40
CA LEU A 580 -4.02 19.57 -8.49
C LEU A 580 -3.68 20.17 -7.13
N ILE A 581 -2.43 20.64 -7.00
CA ILE A 581 -1.94 21.30 -5.79
C ILE A 581 -1.34 22.68 -6.10
N VAL A 582 -1.72 23.66 -5.27
CA VAL A 582 -1.29 25.06 -5.41
C VAL A 582 -0.74 25.63 -4.11
N GLY A 583 0.26 26.51 -4.21
CA GLY A 583 1.03 27.05 -3.09
C GLY A 583 0.90 28.56 -2.95
N ALA A 584 0.76 29.00 -1.70
CA ALA A 584 0.76 30.39 -1.25
C ALA A 584 1.86 30.57 -0.18
N PRO A 585 3.14 30.73 -0.57
CA PRO A 585 4.27 30.79 0.37
C PRO A 585 4.24 32.01 1.29
N GLY A 586 3.62 33.13 0.86
CA GLY A 586 3.43 34.32 1.69
C GLY A 586 2.43 34.15 2.84
N TYR A 587 1.63 33.07 2.85
CA TYR A 587 0.48 32.95 3.74
C TYR A 587 0.76 33.14 5.25
N ASP A 588 0.06 34.11 5.83
CA ASP A 588 0.11 34.55 7.22
C ASP A 588 -0.76 33.66 8.16
N GLY A 589 -0.26 32.46 8.45
CA GLY A 589 -0.97 31.45 9.23
C GLY A 589 -0.96 31.67 10.75
N LYS A 590 -1.70 30.79 11.46
CA LYS A 590 -1.79 30.78 12.93
C LYS A 590 -0.44 30.59 13.65
N LYS A 591 0.59 30.14 12.91
CA LYS A 591 1.96 29.91 13.41
C LYS A 591 2.87 31.15 13.24
N GLY A 592 2.40 32.19 12.54
CA GLY A 592 3.03 33.50 12.39
C GLY A 592 3.23 33.90 10.92
N GLU A 593 3.86 35.06 10.73
CA GLU A 593 4.03 35.72 9.42
C GLU A 593 4.76 34.81 8.40
N ASN A 594 4.35 34.80 7.13
CA ASN A 594 4.92 33.99 6.04
C ASN A 594 5.13 32.51 6.41
N SER A 595 4.15 31.89 7.07
CA SER A 595 4.23 30.44 7.36
C SER A 595 4.12 29.59 6.08
N GLY A 596 3.44 30.12 5.07
CA GLY A 596 3.11 29.43 3.84
C GLY A 596 2.01 28.39 4.02
N ARG A 597 1.40 28.01 2.89
CA ARG A 597 0.31 27.04 2.82
C ARG A 597 0.24 26.42 1.43
N ALA A 598 -0.15 25.14 1.38
CA ALA A 598 -0.56 24.46 0.16
C ALA A 598 -2.07 24.13 0.20
N TYR A 599 -2.70 24.03 -0.96
CA TYR A 599 -4.10 23.68 -1.16
C TYR A 599 -4.17 22.61 -2.24
N LEU A 600 -4.67 21.42 -1.89
CA LEU A 600 -4.91 20.29 -2.78
C LEU A 600 -6.41 20.23 -3.09
N PHE A 601 -6.74 20.11 -4.36
CA PHE A 601 -8.10 19.98 -4.88
C PHE A 601 -8.21 18.65 -5.58
N PHE A 602 -9.23 17.88 -5.24
CA PHE A 602 -9.53 16.66 -5.94
C PHE A 602 -10.31 16.91 -7.23
N GLY A 603 -10.09 16.06 -8.23
CA GLY A 603 -10.89 16.03 -9.45
C GLY A 603 -12.38 15.78 -9.18
N PRO A 604 -13.30 16.22 -10.06
CA PRO A 604 -13.10 17.09 -11.21
C PRO A 604 -13.15 18.60 -10.86
N VAL A 605 -12.25 19.38 -11.45
CA VAL A 605 -12.09 20.84 -11.25
C VAL A 605 -12.75 21.65 -12.39
N ASP A 606 -13.98 21.25 -12.76
CA ASP A 606 -14.73 21.89 -13.84
C ASP A 606 -15.30 23.28 -13.46
N GLY A 607 -14.81 24.31 -14.15
CA GLY A 607 -15.47 25.62 -14.30
C GLY A 607 -15.55 26.60 -13.12
N GLY A 608 -15.44 27.88 -13.48
CA GLY A 608 -15.87 29.02 -12.68
C GLY A 608 -14.85 29.54 -11.65
N PRO A 609 -15.04 30.75 -11.10
CA PRO A 609 -14.19 31.25 -10.03
C PRO A 609 -14.52 30.50 -8.72
N ARG A 610 -13.59 29.65 -8.26
CA ARG A 610 -13.63 28.95 -6.97
C ARG A 610 -12.65 29.62 -5.99
N GLY A 611 -12.97 29.67 -4.70
CA GLY A 611 -12.05 30.17 -3.68
C GLY A 611 -11.08 29.08 -3.22
N VAL A 612 -9.87 29.42 -2.78
CA VAL A 612 -8.95 28.41 -2.20
C VAL A 612 -9.45 27.79 -0.89
N SER A 613 -10.46 28.40 -0.26
CA SER A 613 -11.22 27.82 0.85
C SER A 613 -12.13 26.63 0.47
N GLU A 614 -12.21 26.29 -0.82
CA GLU A 614 -12.96 25.14 -1.35
C GLU A 614 -12.06 23.93 -1.61
N ALA A 615 -10.76 24.01 -1.32
CA ALA A 615 -9.82 22.89 -1.40
C ALA A 615 -10.19 21.77 -0.42
N ASP A 616 -10.09 20.53 -0.88
CA ASP A 616 -10.40 19.32 -0.12
C ASP A 616 -9.40 19.11 1.02
N LEU A 617 -8.12 19.45 0.79
CA LEU A 617 -7.09 19.46 1.80
C LEU A 617 -6.29 20.78 1.78
N ILE A 618 -6.22 21.45 2.93
CA ILE A 618 -5.37 22.63 3.14
C ILE A 618 -4.22 22.26 4.08
N VAL A 619 -2.98 22.54 3.71
CA VAL A 619 -1.80 22.20 4.53
C VAL A 619 -1.13 23.48 5.04
N ASP A 620 -1.29 23.76 6.34
CA ASP A 620 -0.68 24.91 7.03
C ASP A 620 0.81 24.67 7.35
N GLY A 621 1.66 25.67 7.07
CA GLY A 621 3.06 25.72 7.50
C GLY A 621 3.26 25.57 9.02
N GLY A 622 4.40 25.01 9.42
CA GLY A 622 4.67 24.62 10.81
C GLY A 622 5.04 25.80 11.73
N ALA A 623 5.69 26.82 11.18
CA ALA A 623 6.26 27.99 11.86
C ALA A 623 6.25 29.24 10.95
N ALA A 624 6.52 30.42 11.51
CA ALA A 624 6.67 31.68 10.78
C ALA A 624 7.93 31.71 9.90
N ASN A 625 7.85 32.36 8.74
CA ASN A 625 8.93 32.51 7.74
C ASN A 625 9.50 31.16 7.25
N VAL A 626 8.61 30.17 7.12
CA VAL A 626 8.92 28.88 6.47
C VAL A 626 8.65 28.98 4.98
N GLY A 627 7.52 29.56 4.56
CA GLY A 627 7.15 29.62 3.14
C GLY A 627 6.79 28.26 2.55
N LEU A 628 6.03 27.44 3.28
CA LEU A 628 5.49 26.18 2.75
C LEU A 628 4.68 26.43 1.47
N GLY A 629 4.87 25.56 0.47
CA GLY A 629 4.24 25.71 -0.84
C GLY A 629 5.04 26.61 -1.79
N GLY A 630 6.27 26.99 -1.44
CA GLY A 630 7.21 27.69 -2.34
C GLY A 630 7.82 26.79 -3.42
N SER A 631 7.61 25.48 -3.34
CA SER A 631 7.94 24.48 -4.36
C SER A 631 7.00 23.28 -4.19
N LEU A 632 6.48 22.76 -5.29
CA LEU A 632 5.52 21.65 -5.33
C LEU A 632 5.92 20.68 -6.45
N ALA A 633 5.74 19.38 -6.23
CA ALA A 633 5.92 18.36 -7.27
C ALA A 633 5.15 17.08 -6.92
N PRO A 634 4.57 16.38 -7.92
CA PRO A 634 4.17 14.99 -7.76
C PRO A 634 5.43 14.12 -7.64
N LEU A 635 5.37 13.12 -6.77
CA LEU A 635 6.48 12.20 -6.52
C LEU A 635 6.14 10.75 -6.93
N GLY A 636 4.86 10.42 -7.11
CA GLY A 636 4.44 9.02 -7.11
C GLY A 636 4.83 8.35 -5.78
N ASP A 637 4.88 7.02 -5.75
CA ASP A 637 5.21 6.27 -4.54
C ASP A 637 6.73 6.35 -4.22
N VAL A 638 7.12 7.28 -3.34
CA VAL A 638 8.46 7.39 -2.74
C VAL A 638 8.49 6.86 -1.29
N THR A 639 7.33 6.73 -0.63
CA THR A 639 7.20 6.17 0.73
C THR A 639 7.19 4.64 0.77
N GLY A 640 6.92 3.99 -0.37
CA GLY A 640 6.74 2.55 -0.55
C GLY A 640 5.38 2.04 -0.05
N ASP A 641 4.36 2.91 -0.01
CA ASP A 641 3.04 2.64 0.58
C ASP A 641 1.96 2.28 -0.48
N GLY A 642 2.32 2.33 -1.76
CA GLY A 642 1.44 2.02 -2.90
C GLY A 642 0.59 3.19 -3.39
N TYR A 643 0.64 4.35 -2.74
CA TYR A 643 -0.09 5.57 -3.13
C TYR A 643 0.87 6.64 -3.65
N PRO A 644 0.40 7.57 -4.50
CA PRO A 644 1.23 8.67 -5.00
C PRO A 644 1.46 9.74 -3.93
N ASP A 645 2.72 10.08 -3.66
CA ASP A 645 3.10 11.13 -2.71
C ASP A 645 3.27 12.51 -3.39
N LEU A 646 3.20 13.57 -2.57
CA LEU A 646 3.45 14.96 -2.99
C LEU A 646 4.59 15.62 -2.19
N TRP A 647 5.43 16.40 -2.88
CA TRP A 647 6.43 17.26 -2.26
C TRP A 647 5.83 18.62 -1.87
N LEU A 648 5.93 18.96 -0.58
CA LEU A 648 5.56 20.28 -0.06
C LEU A 648 6.84 21.05 0.35
N GLY A 649 7.45 21.72 -0.62
CA GLY A 649 8.69 22.45 -0.47
C GLY A 649 8.54 23.83 0.17
N ALA A 650 9.58 24.22 0.88
CA ALA A 650 9.76 25.51 1.54
C ALA A 650 11.23 25.97 1.35
N PRO A 651 11.67 26.27 0.12
CA PRO A 651 13.09 26.46 -0.20
C PRO A 651 13.73 27.68 0.49
N ASP A 652 12.96 28.74 0.71
CA ASP A 652 13.40 29.95 1.40
C ASP A 652 13.29 29.87 2.94
N ALA A 653 12.87 28.73 3.50
CA ALA A 653 12.71 28.53 4.93
C ALA A 653 14.00 28.88 5.69
N ALA A 654 13.90 29.87 6.58
CA ALA A 654 15.02 30.34 7.39
C ALA A 654 14.71 30.15 8.88
N ASP A 655 15.14 29.03 9.48
CA ASP A 655 14.97 28.88 10.93
C ASP A 655 15.78 29.96 11.68
N THR A 656 15.02 30.82 12.35
CA THR A 656 15.50 31.91 13.21
C THR A 656 16.32 31.46 14.44
N SER A 657 16.54 30.16 14.63
CA SER A 657 17.20 29.57 15.81
C SER A 657 18.51 28.82 15.51
N ALA A 658 18.52 27.93 14.51
CA ALA A 658 19.61 26.99 14.20
C ALA A 658 20.26 27.21 12.83
N GLY A 659 19.61 27.93 11.91
CA GLY A 659 20.14 28.13 10.57
C GLY A 659 20.02 26.90 9.66
N THR A 660 18.96 26.10 9.81
CA THR A 660 18.52 25.23 8.71
C THR A 660 18.02 26.10 7.57
N VAL A 661 18.29 25.70 6.34
CA VAL A 661 18.12 26.54 5.16
C VAL A 661 17.42 25.77 4.05
N GLY A 662 16.14 26.07 3.83
CA GLY A 662 15.25 25.28 2.98
C GLY A 662 14.89 23.93 3.61
N LEU A 663 13.64 23.51 3.42
CA LEU A 663 13.12 22.21 3.83
C LEU A 663 11.94 21.82 2.95
N GLY A 664 11.43 20.61 3.12
CA GLY A 664 10.10 20.25 2.66
C GLY A 664 9.57 19.03 3.39
N TYR A 665 8.35 18.66 3.04
CA TYR A 665 7.63 17.53 3.60
C TYR A 665 7.18 16.60 2.46
N ILE A 666 7.08 15.32 2.76
CA ILE A 666 6.32 14.39 1.93
C ILE A 666 4.91 14.35 2.52
N LEU A 667 3.92 14.64 1.68
CA LEU A 667 2.51 14.43 1.97
C LEU A 667 2.12 13.11 1.29
N PRO A 668 1.89 12.04 2.06
CA PRO A 668 1.59 10.74 1.48
C PRO A 668 0.18 10.70 0.87
N GLY A 669 0.04 9.90 -0.18
CA GLY A 669 -1.22 9.63 -0.84
C GLY A 669 -2.24 8.99 0.10
N LEU A 670 -3.50 8.94 -0.33
CA LEU A 670 -4.57 8.30 0.44
C LEU A 670 -5.32 7.30 -0.42
N GLY A 671 -5.65 6.15 0.15
CA GLY A 671 -6.66 5.26 -0.42
C GLY A 671 -8.07 5.74 -0.08
N LEU A 672 -8.95 5.71 -1.10
CA LEU A 672 -10.41 5.87 -1.00
C LEU A 672 -11.15 4.52 -0.96
#